data_AF-A0A642UMB1-F1
#
_entry.id   AF-A0A642UMB1-F1
#
_cell.length_a   1.000
_cell.length_b   1.000
_cell.length_c   1.000
_cell.angle_alpha   90.00
_cell.angle_beta   90.00
_cell.angle_gamma   90.00
#
_symmetry.space_group_name_H-M   'P 1'
#
loop_
_entity.id
_entity.type
_entity.pdbx_description
1 polymer ?
#
loop_
_entity_poly.entity_id
_entity_poly.type
_entity_poly.pdbx_seq_one_letter_code
_entity_poly.pdbx_strand_id
1 'polypeptide(L)'
;MGSTTFESLPSEVQRSVYDLLDVPSVCRAYVAFFPRASASPAAASLSTRSVTVKLDTYDTSLDSITFDLLAKLPPVQVKVEATIGMWLHNVHYLNQLKLESLDVAITGEYSSFHGNAGALIHPIRRLKLEFVTVDVSLLPTSLHSLTMENCRVSRLDALMRLSKLQQLVITGNTSNVNGLYNFSPDSETNIMLPASIEEVTLPKHWMVNTDGLHNLKSANVDYSAELPWEQMEKVGSGAIPDENYLPQLTSMTVTKRGFHNSFRGIECPQLESVEIALSARLHPAHTNVSVLFTDAQMAKLTQLDARAYDVVSLDPFKSLRVLKATLKEPITQNLPVPPTLEELHVVTSFPVEGIPPQVKVFYVRMIRRGLSVTVASPNVGDMLVYFAGDVSLSCPQLRLLELGECTGKVTRDTPNLNKVCVYKSSGDEFSTCSTLSAYKLIDGTLRDGIALDQHMLMFTLREVETPSVSVDADHVEIHSSYIRDKLSVRAASMVLGSLPHRPVFDVSCGSLMTSCIDPALIRGVQDLICYPDHFLRDVCRSDAFEGCYQLKCLTIRGFKTSWCQAKPLVIPASVTSLIIIGCHVDEMWIKFEDPSRLEHLEITYPPESGGGWNPPLITMKTLGLQKLPPSFLCPLFEVSSFMS
;
A
#
# COMPACT_ATOMS: atom_id res chain seq x y z
N MET A 1 -50.06 9.85 14.90
CA MET A 1 -49.20 9.57 13.74
C MET A 1 -48.24 8.47 14.19
N GLY A 2 -48.33 7.27 13.63
CA GLY A 2 -47.40 6.19 14.00
C GLY A 2 -46.00 6.54 13.48
N SER A 3 -44.97 6.47 14.33
CA SER A 3 -43.60 6.69 13.87
C SER A 3 -43.22 5.51 12.98
N THR A 4 -42.98 5.76 11.70
CA THR A 4 -42.34 4.80 10.80
C THR A 4 -40.95 4.49 11.36
N THR A 5 -40.76 3.27 11.84
CA THR A 5 -39.44 2.77 12.26
C THR A 5 -38.71 2.20 11.05
N PHE A 6 -37.38 2.13 11.09
CA PHE A 6 -36.60 1.50 10.02
C PHE A 6 -37.10 0.07 9.71
N GLU A 7 -37.53 -0.65 10.75
CA GLU A 7 -38.09 -2.01 10.65
C GLU A 7 -39.38 -2.10 9.83
N SER A 8 -40.14 -1.01 9.73
CA SER A 8 -41.38 -0.94 8.96
C SER A 8 -41.17 -0.65 7.47
N LEU A 9 -39.93 -0.35 7.06
CA LEU A 9 -39.61 -0.11 5.65
C LEU A 9 -39.62 -1.43 4.86
N PRO A 10 -39.98 -1.40 3.56
CA PRO A 10 -39.82 -2.56 2.68
C PRO A 10 -38.38 -3.06 2.63
N SER A 11 -38.21 -4.38 2.51
CA SER A 11 -36.88 -5.03 2.49
C SER A 11 -35.96 -4.48 1.41
N GLU A 12 -36.50 -4.06 0.27
CA GLU A 12 -35.74 -3.45 -0.82
C GLU A 12 -35.14 -2.11 -0.40
N VAL A 13 -35.91 -1.29 0.32
CA VAL A 13 -35.44 0.01 0.84
C VAL A 13 -34.40 -0.22 1.93
N GLN A 14 -34.65 -1.15 2.85
CA GLN A 14 -33.68 -1.52 3.90
C GLN A 14 -32.36 -2.00 3.28
N ARG A 15 -32.43 -2.84 2.24
CA ARG A 15 -31.26 -3.29 1.48
C ARG A 15 -30.52 -2.14 0.82
N SER A 16 -31.23 -1.23 0.14
CA SER A 16 -30.61 -0.03 -0.45
C SER A 16 -29.91 0.84 0.59
N VAL A 17 -30.47 0.96 1.81
CA VAL A 17 -29.79 1.67 2.90
C VAL A 17 -28.51 0.94 3.32
N TYR A 18 -28.58 -0.38 3.55
CA TYR A 18 -27.37 -1.17 3.90
C TYR A 18 -26.31 -1.12 2.80
N ASP A 19 -26.73 -1.06 1.54
CA ASP A 19 -25.80 -0.99 0.42
C ASP A 19 -25.03 0.33 0.36
N LEU A 20 -25.52 1.38 1.02
CA LEU A 20 -24.85 2.67 1.16
C LEU A 20 -23.98 2.78 2.42
N LEU A 21 -24.10 1.84 3.36
CA LEU A 21 -23.30 1.81 4.58
C LEU A 21 -21.99 1.05 4.37
N ASP A 22 -20.98 1.37 5.19
CA ASP A 22 -19.74 0.63 5.31
C ASP A 22 -19.98 -0.76 5.94
N VAL A 23 -19.09 -1.71 5.63
CA VAL A 23 -19.21 -3.10 6.09
C VAL A 23 -19.29 -3.21 7.63
N PRO A 24 -18.44 -2.52 8.41
CA PRO A 24 -18.55 -2.50 9.87
C PRO A 24 -19.93 -2.10 10.40
N SER A 25 -20.50 -1.00 9.88
CA SER A 25 -21.84 -0.56 10.26
C SER A 25 -22.92 -1.59 9.91
N VAL A 26 -22.85 -2.23 8.73
CA VAL A 26 -23.81 -3.29 8.35
C VAL A 26 -23.72 -4.49 9.29
N CYS A 27 -22.51 -4.92 9.66
CA CYS A 27 -22.29 -6.01 10.62
C CYS A 27 -22.90 -5.67 12.00
N ARG A 28 -22.64 -4.47 12.54
CA ARG A 28 -23.20 -4.04 13.82
C ARG A 28 -24.72 -3.92 13.76
N ALA A 29 -25.26 -3.41 12.65
CA ALA A 29 -26.70 -3.34 12.42
C ALA A 29 -27.33 -4.75 12.37
N TYR A 30 -26.73 -5.70 11.67
CA TYR A 30 -27.19 -7.10 11.65
C TYR A 30 -27.31 -7.64 13.08
N VAL A 31 -26.26 -7.50 13.89
CA VAL A 31 -26.24 -7.98 15.27
C VAL A 31 -27.26 -7.27 16.15
N ALA A 32 -27.45 -5.97 15.97
CA ALA A 32 -28.44 -5.19 16.72
C ALA A 32 -29.88 -5.58 16.37
N PHE A 33 -30.15 -5.91 15.10
CA PHE A 33 -31.49 -6.27 14.64
C PHE A 33 -31.78 -7.77 14.76
N PHE A 34 -30.79 -8.66 14.83
CA PHE A 34 -31.05 -10.11 14.93
C PHE A 34 -31.77 -10.47 16.25
N PRO A 35 -32.86 -11.28 16.22
CA PRO A 35 -33.41 -12.06 15.11
C PRO A 35 -34.62 -11.43 14.37
N ARG A 36 -34.76 -10.09 14.38
CA ARG A 36 -35.88 -9.36 13.74
C ARG A 36 -35.81 -9.40 12.21
N ALA A 37 -36.93 -9.08 11.55
CA ALA A 37 -37.06 -9.11 10.08
C ALA A 37 -36.00 -8.27 9.35
N SER A 38 -35.58 -7.13 9.91
CA SER A 38 -34.57 -6.25 9.32
C SER A 38 -33.15 -6.84 9.29
N ALA A 39 -32.89 -7.95 9.99
CA ALA A 39 -31.62 -8.65 9.89
C ALA A 39 -31.45 -9.38 8.54
N SER A 40 -32.54 -9.79 7.89
CA SER A 40 -32.47 -10.53 6.62
C SER A 40 -31.95 -9.67 5.46
N PRO A 41 -32.41 -8.42 5.26
CA PRO A 41 -31.81 -7.53 4.27
C PRO A 41 -30.33 -7.19 4.55
N ALA A 42 -29.94 -7.06 5.83
CA ALA A 42 -28.53 -6.87 6.20
C ALA A 42 -27.68 -8.09 5.82
N ALA A 43 -28.16 -9.31 6.11
CA ALA A 43 -27.48 -10.54 5.71
C ALA A 43 -27.32 -10.67 4.18
N ALA A 44 -28.35 -10.29 3.42
CA ALA A 44 -28.30 -10.30 1.95
C ALA A 44 -27.33 -9.25 1.37
N SER A 45 -27.10 -8.14 2.07
CA SER A 45 -26.05 -7.18 1.70
C SER A 45 -24.67 -7.77 2.03
N LEU A 46 -24.50 -8.34 3.21
CA LEU A 46 -23.24 -8.97 3.65
C LEU A 46 -22.81 -10.16 2.78
N SER A 47 -23.73 -10.95 2.22
CA SER A 47 -23.38 -12.09 1.35
C SER A 47 -22.70 -11.68 0.03
N THR A 48 -22.71 -10.39 -0.30
CA THR A 48 -22.05 -9.85 -1.50
C THR A 48 -20.76 -9.09 -1.17
N ARG A 49 -20.38 -9.03 0.11
CA ARG A 49 -19.30 -8.20 0.65
C ARG A 49 -18.31 -9.05 1.44
N SER A 50 -17.04 -8.65 1.41
CA SER A 50 -16.01 -9.28 2.24
C SER A 50 -15.87 -8.55 3.56
N VAL A 51 -15.96 -9.28 4.68
CA VAL A 51 -15.79 -8.75 6.03
C VAL A 51 -14.31 -8.85 6.41
N THR A 52 -13.65 -7.70 6.58
CA THR A 52 -12.23 -7.66 6.98
C THR A 52 -12.09 -7.68 8.50
N VAL A 53 -11.28 -8.59 9.01
CA VAL A 53 -11.11 -8.86 10.43
C VAL A 53 -9.64 -8.67 10.80
N LYS A 54 -9.39 -7.91 11.87
CA LYS A 54 -8.06 -7.63 12.41
C LYS A 54 -8.05 -7.96 13.89
N LEU A 55 -7.13 -8.83 14.32
CA LEU A 55 -7.01 -9.21 15.73
C LEU A 55 -6.37 -8.10 16.57
N ASP A 56 -5.65 -7.15 15.94
CA ASP A 56 -5.05 -5.98 16.60
C ASP A 56 -6.06 -4.91 17.00
N THR A 57 -7.32 -5.04 16.60
CA THR A 57 -8.31 -3.98 16.88
C THR A 57 -8.96 -4.22 18.23
N TYR A 58 -8.45 -3.52 19.23
CA TYR A 58 -9.17 -3.28 20.47
C TYR A 58 -10.55 -2.68 20.15
N ASP A 59 -11.50 -3.01 21.03
CA ASP A 59 -12.96 -2.86 20.95
C ASP A 59 -13.51 -1.42 20.70
N THR A 60 -12.67 -0.46 20.33
CA THR A 60 -13.03 0.96 20.18
C THR A 60 -12.99 1.50 18.76
N SER A 61 -12.40 0.81 17.78
CA SER A 61 -12.49 1.26 16.39
C SER A 61 -13.87 0.91 15.84
N LEU A 62 -14.63 1.93 15.43
CA LEU A 62 -15.90 1.73 14.73
C LEU A 62 -15.71 1.07 13.36
N ASP A 63 -14.52 1.26 12.77
CA ASP A 63 -14.16 0.83 11.42
C ASP A 63 -13.64 -0.61 11.35
N SER A 64 -13.51 -1.30 12.48
CA SER A 64 -13.03 -2.68 12.53
C SER A 64 -14.08 -3.68 13.00
N ILE A 65 -13.88 -4.94 12.61
CA ILE A 65 -14.67 -6.09 13.06
C ILE A 65 -13.79 -6.98 13.92
N THR A 66 -14.23 -7.22 15.16
CA THR A 66 -13.61 -8.18 16.07
C THR A 66 -14.10 -9.60 15.79
N PHE A 67 -13.36 -10.61 16.24
CA PHE A 67 -13.78 -12.01 16.15
C PHE A 67 -15.09 -12.29 16.91
N ASP A 68 -15.33 -11.58 18.02
CA ASP A 68 -16.58 -11.67 18.80
C ASP A 68 -17.79 -11.14 18.04
N LEU A 69 -17.60 -10.04 17.29
CA LEU A 69 -18.65 -9.52 16.43
C LEU A 69 -18.89 -10.47 15.26
N LEU A 70 -17.83 -10.98 14.65
CA LEU A 70 -17.88 -11.96 13.55
C LEU A 70 -18.60 -13.25 13.93
N ALA A 71 -18.41 -13.75 15.16
CA ALA A 71 -19.09 -14.93 15.68
C ALA A 71 -20.62 -14.81 15.73
N LYS A 72 -21.15 -13.57 15.70
CA LYS A 72 -22.59 -13.28 15.72
C LYS A 72 -23.17 -13.07 14.32
N LEU A 73 -22.35 -13.06 13.28
CA LEU A 73 -22.76 -12.82 11.89
C LEU A 73 -23.26 -14.11 11.22
N PRO A 74 -24.05 -14.02 10.13
CA PRO A 74 -24.33 -15.19 9.30
C PRO A 74 -23.04 -15.63 8.58
N PRO A 75 -23.00 -16.83 7.95
CA PRO A 75 -21.88 -17.21 7.11
C PRO A 75 -21.64 -16.15 6.02
N VAL A 76 -20.42 -15.61 5.99
CA VAL A 76 -20.00 -14.53 5.08
C VAL A 76 -18.61 -14.84 4.52
N GLN A 77 -18.23 -14.12 3.46
CA GLN A 77 -16.83 -14.05 3.03
C GLN A 77 -16.02 -13.26 4.06
N VAL A 78 -14.93 -13.85 4.55
CA VAL A 78 -14.03 -13.21 5.51
C VAL A 78 -12.66 -12.99 4.90
N LYS A 79 -12.11 -11.80 5.11
CA LYS A 79 -10.71 -11.47 4.87
C LYS A 79 -10.00 -11.27 6.20
N VAL A 80 -8.93 -12.03 6.44
CA VAL A 80 -8.11 -11.88 7.65
C VAL A 80 -6.79 -11.22 7.28
N GLU A 81 -6.44 -10.14 7.96
CA GLU A 81 -5.12 -9.52 7.90
C GLU A 81 -4.39 -9.81 9.22
N ALA A 82 -3.22 -10.45 9.13
CA ALA A 82 -2.50 -10.93 10.31
C ALA A 82 -0.99 -10.83 10.11
N THR A 83 -0.25 -10.71 11.22
CA THR A 83 1.17 -11.03 11.21
C THR A 83 1.39 -12.54 11.28
N ILE A 84 2.57 -13.00 10.88
CA ILE A 84 2.95 -14.42 10.99
C ILE A 84 2.91 -14.93 12.44
N GLY A 85 3.26 -14.09 13.42
CA GLY A 85 3.21 -14.42 14.85
C GLY A 85 1.79 -14.66 15.36
N MET A 86 0.82 -13.89 14.84
CA MET A 86 -0.58 -13.98 15.23
C MET A 86 -1.39 -15.01 14.45
N TRP A 87 -0.85 -15.52 13.32
CA TRP A 87 -1.59 -16.43 12.44
C TRP A 87 -2.12 -17.67 13.17
N LEU A 88 -1.32 -18.28 14.05
CA LEU A 88 -1.73 -19.44 14.85
C LEU A 88 -2.93 -19.15 15.75
N HIS A 89 -2.96 -17.97 16.36
CA HIS A 89 -4.06 -17.53 17.20
C HIS A 89 -5.32 -17.30 16.37
N ASN A 90 -5.19 -16.64 15.21
CA ASN A 90 -6.28 -16.43 14.26
C ASN A 90 -6.89 -17.76 13.79
N VAL A 91 -6.06 -18.78 13.48
CA VAL A 91 -6.55 -20.11 13.09
C VAL A 91 -7.45 -20.72 14.17
N HIS A 92 -7.09 -20.56 15.45
CA HIS A 92 -7.90 -21.08 16.55
C HIS A 92 -9.30 -20.45 16.57
N TYR A 93 -9.42 -19.13 16.41
CA TYR A 93 -10.73 -18.47 16.35
C TYR A 93 -11.49 -18.80 15.07
N LEU A 94 -10.81 -18.79 13.92
CA LEU A 94 -11.45 -19.07 12.64
C LEU A 94 -12.12 -20.44 12.65
N ASN A 95 -11.50 -21.45 13.27
CA ASN A 95 -12.06 -22.78 13.41
C ASN A 95 -13.33 -22.87 14.26
N GLN A 96 -13.65 -21.84 15.05
CA GLN A 96 -14.88 -21.78 15.83
C GLN A 96 -16.04 -21.15 15.04
N LEU A 97 -15.77 -20.61 13.85
CA LEU A 97 -16.72 -19.85 13.05
C LEU A 97 -17.30 -20.66 11.90
N LYS A 98 -18.40 -20.17 11.32
CA LYS A 98 -18.96 -20.69 10.07
C LYS A 98 -18.75 -19.66 8.99
N LEU A 99 -17.88 -19.96 8.02
CA LEU A 99 -17.49 -19.05 6.96
C LEU A 99 -17.98 -19.55 5.60
N GLU A 100 -18.36 -18.63 4.71
CA GLU A 100 -18.68 -18.97 3.31
C GLU A 100 -17.39 -19.15 2.50
N SER A 101 -16.44 -18.24 2.67
CA SER A 101 -15.10 -18.34 2.10
C SER A 101 -14.09 -17.54 2.93
N LEU A 102 -12.81 -17.89 2.79
CA LEU A 102 -11.73 -17.29 3.56
C LEU A 102 -10.61 -16.80 2.65
N ASP A 103 -10.32 -15.51 2.76
CA ASP A 103 -9.17 -14.83 2.18
C ASP A 103 -8.20 -14.44 3.30
N VAL A 104 -6.91 -14.62 3.08
CA VAL A 104 -5.88 -14.45 4.11
C VAL A 104 -4.76 -13.56 3.57
N ALA A 105 -4.38 -12.54 4.31
CA ALA A 105 -3.21 -11.72 4.08
C ALA A 105 -2.28 -11.80 5.29
N ILE A 106 -1.07 -12.30 5.09
CA ILE A 106 -0.07 -12.46 6.14
C ILE A 106 1.16 -11.61 5.84
N THR A 107 1.52 -10.78 6.80
CA THR A 107 2.78 -10.02 6.78
C THR A 107 3.75 -10.61 7.80
N GLY A 108 5.05 -10.51 7.54
CA GLY A 108 6.07 -10.98 8.47
C GLY A 108 7.37 -10.20 8.36
N GLU A 109 8.42 -10.72 8.99
CA GLU A 109 9.78 -10.19 8.91
C GLU A 109 10.75 -11.29 8.44
N TYR A 110 10.38 -11.91 7.32
CA TYR A 110 11.00 -13.09 6.73
C TYR A 110 10.97 -14.35 7.61
N SER A 111 10.08 -14.39 8.59
CA SER A 111 9.81 -15.61 9.37
C SER A 111 9.19 -16.70 8.49
N SER A 112 9.41 -17.97 8.84
CA SER A 112 8.91 -19.11 8.07
C SER A 112 7.41 -19.28 8.22
N PHE A 113 6.68 -19.16 7.12
CA PHE A 113 5.26 -19.46 7.03
C PHE A 113 5.08 -20.95 6.79
N HIS A 114 4.73 -21.67 7.86
CA HIS A 114 4.48 -23.10 7.78
C HIS A 114 3.06 -23.45 7.30
N GLY A 115 2.25 -22.45 6.90
CA GLY A 115 0.89 -22.65 6.42
C GLY A 115 -0.10 -23.00 7.51
N ASN A 116 0.24 -23.95 8.39
CA ASN A 116 -0.68 -24.66 9.29
C ASN A 116 -2.05 -24.95 8.66
N ALA A 117 -2.08 -25.12 7.33
CA ALA A 117 -3.31 -25.31 6.57
C ALA A 117 -4.00 -26.61 6.94
N GLY A 118 -3.25 -27.59 7.48
CA GLY A 118 -3.83 -28.81 8.04
C GLY A 118 -4.61 -28.60 9.34
N ALA A 119 -4.38 -27.50 10.07
CA ALA A 119 -5.10 -27.19 11.31
C ALA A 119 -6.34 -26.32 11.08
N LEU A 120 -6.43 -25.63 9.94
CA LEU A 120 -7.55 -24.77 9.59
C LEU A 120 -8.65 -25.57 8.90
N ILE A 121 -9.86 -25.55 9.46
CA ILE A 121 -11.03 -26.30 8.94
C ILE A 121 -11.56 -25.64 7.65
N HIS A 122 -11.39 -24.33 7.51
CA HIS A 122 -11.88 -23.55 6.38
C HIS A 122 -10.87 -23.53 5.22
N PRO A 123 -11.27 -23.85 3.98
CA PRO A 123 -10.39 -23.75 2.84
C PRO A 123 -10.03 -22.29 2.55
N ILE A 124 -8.75 -22.01 2.39
CA ILE A 124 -8.26 -20.69 1.95
C ILE A 124 -8.42 -20.61 0.44
N ARG A 125 -9.13 -19.57 -0.04
CA ARG A 125 -9.34 -19.32 -1.48
C ARG A 125 -8.29 -18.38 -2.04
N ARG A 126 -7.97 -17.31 -1.32
CA ARG A 126 -6.95 -16.33 -1.70
C ARG A 126 -5.94 -16.15 -0.58
N LEU A 127 -4.67 -16.20 -0.92
CA LEU A 127 -3.58 -16.02 0.03
C LEU A 127 -2.62 -14.94 -0.47
N LYS A 128 -2.49 -13.86 0.30
CA LYS A 128 -1.46 -12.84 0.12
C LYS A 128 -0.41 -12.99 1.21
N LEU A 129 0.85 -13.05 0.83
CA LEU A 129 2.00 -13.19 1.70
C LEU A 129 2.96 -12.03 1.42
N GLU A 130 3.42 -11.36 2.47
CA GLU A 130 4.34 -10.23 2.36
C GLU A 130 5.48 -10.37 3.36
N PHE A 131 6.73 -10.25 2.89
CA PHE A 131 7.92 -10.36 3.74
C PHE A 131 7.94 -11.65 4.58
N VAL A 132 7.65 -12.80 3.99
CA VAL A 132 7.70 -14.11 4.70
C VAL A 132 8.59 -15.11 3.96
N THR A 133 9.10 -16.10 4.69
CA THR A 133 9.78 -17.27 4.09
C THR A 133 8.75 -18.38 3.85
N VAL A 134 8.60 -18.85 2.62
CA VAL A 134 7.52 -19.76 2.21
C VAL A 134 8.09 -20.98 1.52
N ASP A 135 7.74 -22.16 2.02
CA ASP A 135 7.87 -23.41 1.25
C ASP A 135 6.53 -23.68 0.55
N VAL A 136 6.51 -23.61 -0.78
CA VAL A 136 5.28 -23.79 -1.59
C VAL A 136 4.63 -25.15 -1.34
N SER A 137 5.41 -26.18 -0.97
CA SER A 137 4.87 -27.52 -0.70
C SER A 137 3.97 -27.59 0.54
N LEU A 138 4.01 -26.56 1.39
CA LEU A 138 3.18 -26.41 2.59
C LEU A 138 1.91 -25.58 2.34
N LEU A 139 1.73 -25.00 1.15
CA LEU A 139 0.55 -24.20 0.83
C LEU A 139 -0.70 -25.07 0.60
N PRO A 140 -1.89 -24.58 0.97
CA PRO A 140 -3.14 -25.32 0.76
C PRO A 140 -3.46 -25.49 -0.72
N THR A 141 -3.90 -26.69 -1.11
CA THR A 141 -4.29 -27.01 -2.50
C THR A 141 -5.64 -26.38 -2.91
N SER A 142 -6.37 -25.75 -1.99
CA SER A 142 -7.63 -25.04 -2.25
C SER A 142 -7.44 -23.65 -2.87
N LEU A 143 -6.21 -23.15 -2.96
CA LEU A 143 -5.92 -21.80 -3.43
C LEU A 143 -6.35 -21.59 -4.88
N HIS A 144 -7.04 -20.48 -5.13
CA HIS A 144 -7.38 -19.97 -6.45
C HIS A 144 -6.53 -18.75 -6.82
N SER A 145 -6.09 -17.98 -5.82
CA SER A 145 -5.18 -16.85 -6.01
C SER A 145 -4.08 -16.88 -4.95
N LEU A 146 -2.84 -16.71 -5.40
CA LEU A 146 -1.64 -16.62 -4.55
C LEU A 146 -0.86 -15.36 -4.92
N THR A 147 -0.66 -14.48 -3.95
CA THR A 147 0.19 -13.29 -4.06
C THR A 147 1.34 -13.41 -3.07
N MET A 148 2.58 -13.28 -3.55
CA MET A 148 3.79 -13.31 -2.74
C MET A 148 4.63 -12.07 -3.06
N GLU A 149 4.67 -11.13 -2.12
CA GLU A 149 5.35 -9.84 -2.24
C GLU A 149 6.57 -9.83 -1.31
N ASN A 150 7.76 -9.55 -1.85
CA ASN A 150 9.00 -9.49 -1.07
C ASN A 150 9.24 -10.72 -0.17
N CYS A 151 8.80 -11.90 -0.62
CA CYS A 151 8.95 -13.15 0.12
C CYS A 151 10.28 -13.85 -0.21
N ARG A 152 10.67 -14.82 0.62
CA ARG A 152 11.71 -15.82 0.30
C ARG A 152 11.02 -17.13 -0.01
N VAL A 153 11.04 -17.56 -1.28
CA VAL A 153 10.26 -18.73 -1.71
C VAL A 153 11.17 -19.93 -1.98
N SER A 154 10.80 -21.11 -1.48
CA SER A 154 11.46 -22.39 -1.75
C SER A 154 10.49 -23.41 -2.35
N ARG A 155 11.04 -24.44 -3.02
CA ARG A 155 10.30 -25.53 -3.68
C ARG A 155 9.23 -25.07 -4.68
N LEU A 156 9.60 -24.17 -5.58
CA LEU A 156 8.69 -23.63 -6.61
C LEU A 156 8.09 -24.71 -7.52
N ASP A 157 8.77 -25.85 -7.68
CA ASP A 157 8.26 -27.04 -8.36
C ASP A 157 6.93 -27.54 -7.79
N ALA A 158 6.67 -27.29 -6.50
CA ALA A 158 5.42 -27.67 -5.85
C ALA A 158 4.20 -26.83 -6.28
N LEU A 159 4.37 -25.74 -7.04
CA LEU A 159 3.26 -24.96 -7.59
C LEU A 159 2.31 -25.82 -8.43
N MET A 160 2.82 -26.83 -9.12
CA MET A 160 2.04 -27.79 -9.91
C MET A 160 0.95 -28.52 -9.12
N ARG A 161 1.11 -28.66 -7.80
CA ARG A 161 0.12 -29.30 -6.93
C ARG A 161 -1.11 -28.42 -6.70
N LEU A 162 -1.00 -27.11 -6.92
CA LEU A 162 -2.07 -26.14 -6.72
C LEU A 162 -3.00 -26.13 -7.95
N SER A 163 -3.64 -27.27 -8.22
CA SER A 163 -4.47 -27.51 -9.42
C SER A 163 -5.71 -26.61 -9.59
N LYS A 164 -6.04 -25.80 -8.56
CA LYS A 164 -7.12 -24.81 -8.60
C LYS A 164 -6.61 -23.38 -8.75
N LEU A 165 -5.29 -23.19 -8.81
CA LEU A 165 -4.67 -21.88 -8.84
C LEU A 165 -4.91 -21.25 -10.22
N GLN A 166 -5.65 -20.16 -10.24
CA GLN A 166 -5.99 -19.38 -11.44
C GLN A 166 -5.11 -18.14 -11.55
N GLN A 167 -4.73 -17.55 -10.42
CA GLN A 167 -3.93 -16.33 -10.38
C GLN A 167 -2.67 -16.53 -9.51
N LEU A 168 -1.52 -16.16 -10.07
CA LEU A 168 -0.25 -16.16 -9.36
C LEU A 168 0.45 -14.82 -9.54
N VAL A 169 0.76 -14.16 -8.43
CA VAL A 169 1.54 -12.92 -8.42
C VAL A 169 2.74 -13.11 -7.50
N ILE A 170 3.95 -13.01 -8.05
CA ILE A 170 5.19 -13.05 -7.30
C ILE A 170 6.00 -11.81 -7.67
N THR A 171 6.24 -10.92 -6.71
CA THR A 171 6.95 -9.66 -6.93
C THR A 171 7.94 -9.38 -5.82
N GLY A 172 9.05 -8.70 -6.15
CA GLY A 172 10.07 -8.33 -5.16
C GLY A 172 10.77 -9.51 -4.48
N ASN A 173 10.61 -10.73 -5.00
CA ASN A 173 11.16 -11.93 -4.39
C ASN A 173 12.68 -11.84 -4.30
N THR A 174 13.20 -11.93 -3.08
CA THR A 174 14.63 -12.10 -2.83
C THR A 174 14.88 -13.60 -2.89
N SER A 175 15.03 -14.17 -4.09
CA SER A 175 15.42 -15.58 -4.20
C SER A 175 16.74 -15.77 -3.44
N ASN A 176 16.69 -16.53 -2.36
CA ASN A 176 17.83 -16.84 -1.52
C ASN A 176 18.01 -18.35 -1.55
N VAL A 177 18.53 -18.85 -2.68
CA VAL A 177 19.06 -20.21 -2.72
C VAL A 177 20.47 -20.08 -2.14
N ASN A 178 20.58 -20.27 -0.82
CA ASN A 178 21.84 -20.44 -0.04
C ASN A 178 22.42 -19.25 0.76
N GLY A 179 21.65 -18.21 1.11
CA GLY A 179 22.10 -17.23 2.11
C GLY A 179 23.22 -16.27 1.64
N LEU A 180 23.62 -16.35 0.38
CA LEU A 180 24.52 -15.42 -0.26
C LEU A 180 23.70 -14.54 -1.19
N TYR A 181 23.72 -13.23 -0.97
CA TYR A 181 23.00 -12.18 -1.72
C TYR A 181 23.37 -12.06 -3.21
N ASN A 182 23.99 -13.08 -3.80
CA ASN A 182 24.48 -13.07 -5.15
C ASN A 182 23.84 -14.20 -5.94
N PHE A 183 22.55 -14.08 -6.24
CA PHE A 183 22.13 -14.62 -7.53
C PHE A 183 22.88 -13.81 -8.58
N SER A 184 23.85 -14.44 -9.26
CA SER A 184 24.27 -13.92 -10.54
C SER A 184 22.99 -13.82 -11.38
N PRO A 185 22.72 -12.70 -12.06
CA PRO A 185 21.61 -12.56 -13.00
C PRO A 185 21.53 -13.67 -14.07
N ASP A 186 22.53 -14.54 -14.13
CA ASP A 186 22.77 -15.52 -15.19
C ASP A 186 22.15 -16.91 -14.96
N SER A 187 21.63 -17.23 -13.76
CA SER A 187 20.93 -18.51 -13.58
C SER A 187 19.42 -18.34 -13.76
N GLU A 188 18.97 -18.55 -15.00
CA GLU A 188 17.55 -18.57 -15.35
C GLU A 188 16.81 -19.60 -14.49
N THR A 189 15.78 -19.15 -13.77
CA THR A 189 14.91 -20.04 -12.99
C THR A 189 13.73 -20.42 -13.86
N ASN A 190 13.67 -21.68 -14.30
CA ASN A 190 12.51 -22.21 -15.04
C ASN A 190 11.47 -22.74 -14.05
N ILE A 191 10.26 -22.20 -14.11
CA ILE A 191 9.15 -22.62 -13.24
C ILE A 191 8.08 -23.37 -14.04
N MET A 192 7.50 -24.38 -13.39
CA MET A 192 6.34 -25.10 -13.91
C MET A 192 5.07 -24.62 -13.21
N LEU A 193 4.05 -24.26 -13.99
CA LEU A 193 2.78 -23.74 -13.49
C LEU A 193 1.63 -24.72 -13.73
N PRO A 194 0.62 -24.80 -12.84
CA PRO A 194 -0.51 -25.68 -13.04
C PRO A 194 -1.36 -25.21 -14.23
N ALA A 195 -1.95 -26.15 -14.97
CA ALA A 195 -2.74 -25.88 -16.17
C ALA A 195 -4.01 -25.03 -15.93
N SER A 196 -4.41 -24.85 -14.67
CA SER A 196 -5.51 -23.98 -14.24
C SER A 196 -5.18 -22.49 -14.27
N ILE A 197 -3.90 -22.11 -14.44
CA ILE A 197 -3.47 -20.71 -14.41
C ILE A 197 -4.07 -19.93 -15.58
N GLU A 198 -4.67 -18.80 -15.24
CA GLU A 198 -5.26 -17.80 -16.14
C GLU A 198 -4.45 -16.49 -16.14
N GLU A 199 -3.88 -16.12 -15.00
CA GLU A 199 -3.07 -14.92 -14.83
C GLU A 199 -1.78 -15.20 -14.05
N VAL A 200 -0.66 -14.68 -14.58
CA VAL A 200 0.64 -14.81 -13.93
C VAL A 200 1.41 -13.49 -13.94
N THR A 201 2.01 -13.13 -12.81
CA THR A 201 3.02 -12.06 -12.68
C THR A 201 4.22 -12.62 -11.94
N LEU A 202 5.42 -12.51 -12.50
CA LEU A 202 6.63 -13.08 -11.92
C LEU A 202 7.77 -12.05 -11.84
N PRO A 203 8.79 -12.30 -10.99
CA PRO A 203 10.00 -11.50 -10.99
C PRO A 203 10.69 -11.52 -12.36
N LYS A 204 11.46 -10.46 -12.61
CA LYS A 204 12.34 -10.40 -13.79
C LYS A 204 13.31 -11.60 -13.75
N HIS A 205 13.69 -12.11 -14.93
CA HIS A 205 14.58 -13.28 -15.12
C HIS A 205 13.98 -14.66 -14.80
N TRP A 206 12.72 -14.74 -14.39
CA TRP A 206 12.04 -16.04 -14.27
C TRP A 206 11.48 -16.44 -15.63
N MET A 207 11.74 -17.68 -16.01
CA MET A 207 11.18 -18.30 -17.21
C MET A 207 10.01 -19.19 -16.81
N VAL A 208 8.97 -19.19 -17.64
CA VAL A 208 7.80 -20.04 -17.44
C VAL A 208 7.79 -21.04 -18.57
N ASN A 209 7.73 -22.32 -18.23
CA ASN A 209 7.31 -23.30 -19.20
C ASN A 209 5.80 -23.11 -19.44
N THR A 210 5.45 -22.71 -20.65
CA THR A 210 4.07 -22.43 -21.08
C THR A 210 3.37 -23.66 -21.65
N ASP A 211 4.07 -24.80 -21.79
CA ASP A 211 3.50 -26.06 -22.25
C ASP A 211 2.30 -26.46 -21.40
N GLY A 212 1.14 -26.59 -22.05
CA GLY A 212 -0.10 -26.99 -21.41
C GLY A 212 -0.88 -25.89 -20.68
N LEU A 213 -0.41 -24.63 -20.70
CA LEU A 213 -1.11 -23.48 -20.10
C LEU A 213 -2.21 -22.91 -21.01
N HIS A 214 -3.13 -23.76 -21.45
CA HIS A 214 -4.24 -23.43 -22.36
C HIS A 214 -5.30 -22.47 -21.77
N ASN A 215 -5.23 -22.14 -20.48
CA ASN A 215 -6.11 -21.15 -19.85
C ASN A 215 -5.43 -19.79 -19.62
N LEU A 216 -4.13 -19.68 -19.88
CA LEU A 216 -3.34 -18.47 -19.62
C LEU A 216 -3.77 -17.34 -20.57
N LYS A 217 -4.29 -16.25 -20.00
CA LYS A 217 -4.79 -15.07 -20.72
C LYS A 217 -4.03 -13.80 -20.40
N SER A 218 -3.44 -13.72 -19.21
CA SER A 218 -2.70 -12.54 -18.74
C SER A 218 -1.32 -12.95 -18.22
N ALA A 219 -0.27 -12.31 -18.73
CA ALA A 219 1.11 -12.60 -18.30
C ALA A 219 1.92 -11.32 -18.13
N ASN A 220 2.55 -11.16 -16.97
CA ASN A 220 3.59 -10.18 -16.72
C ASN A 220 4.89 -10.92 -16.36
N VAL A 221 5.61 -11.32 -17.41
CA VAL A 221 6.84 -12.10 -17.35
C VAL A 221 7.87 -11.45 -18.27
N ASP A 222 9.16 -11.59 -17.97
CA ASP A 222 10.19 -10.98 -18.81
C ASP A 222 10.39 -11.76 -20.12
N TYR A 223 10.29 -13.09 -20.08
CA TYR A 223 10.44 -13.93 -21.26
C TYR A 223 9.08 -14.19 -21.93
N SER A 224 8.74 -13.34 -22.91
CA SER A 224 7.44 -13.41 -23.60
C SER A 224 7.44 -14.30 -24.85
N ALA A 225 8.59 -14.84 -25.28
CA ALA A 225 8.69 -15.54 -26.57
C ALA A 225 7.84 -16.81 -26.65
N GLU A 226 7.68 -17.53 -25.54
CA GLU A 226 6.98 -18.82 -25.48
C GLU A 226 5.51 -18.69 -25.04
N LEU A 227 4.96 -17.48 -24.92
CA LEU A 227 3.56 -17.32 -24.51
C LEU A 227 2.61 -17.92 -25.55
N PRO A 228 1.46 -18.48 -25.13
CA PRO A 228 0.43 -18.99 -26.04
C PRO A 228 -0.32 -17.82 -26.69
N TRP A 229 0.33 -17.14 -27.63
CA TRP A 229 -0.08 -15.84 -28.18
C TRP A 229 -1.50 -15.79 -28.75
N GLU A 230 -2.02 -16.89 -29.27
CA GLU A 230 -3.38 -16.98 -29.83
C GLU A 230 -4.49 -16.70 -28.80
N GLN A 231 -4.24 -16.96 -27.51
CA GLN A 231 -5.22 -16.77 -26.42
C GLN A 231 -4.84 -15.62 -25.47
N MET A 232 -3.68 -15.00 -25.64
CA MET A 232 -3.23 -13.93 -24.76
C MET A 232 -4.09 -12.66 -24.94
N GLU A 233 -4.69 -12.21 -23.84
CA GLU A 233 -5.46 -10.98 -23.78
C GLU A 233 -4.61 -9.80 -23.29
N LYS A 234 -3.71 -10.03 -22.32
CA LYS A 234 -2.88 -8.99 -21.69
C LYS A 234 -1.44 -9.43 -21.47
N VAL A 235 -0.49 -8.57 -21.83
CA VAL A 235 0.94 -8.80 -21.59
C VAL A 235 1.57 -7.59 -20.91
N GLY A 236 2.01 -7.74 -19.65
CA GLY A 236 2.48 -6.63 -18.80
C GLY A 236 4.00 -6.35 -18.86
N SER A 237 4.77 -7.23 -19.50
CA SER A 237 6.20 -7.02 -19.75
C SER A 237 6.62 -7.90 -20.92
N GLY A 238 7.55 -7.41 -21.76
CA GLY A 238 8.08 -8.18 -22.87
C GLY A 238 8.53 -7.31 -24.04
N ALA A 239 8.86 -8.00 -25.13
CA ALA A 239 9.06 -7.39 -26.44
C ALA A 239 7.86 -7.72 -27.35
N ILE A 240 7.68 -6.91 -28.41
CA ILE A 240 6.72 -7.21 -29.47
C ILE A 240 7.08 -8.58 -30.07
N PRO A 241 6.14 -9.56 -30.07
CA PRO A 241 6.45 -10.93 -30.49
C PRO A 241 6.61 -11.05 -32.00
N ASP A 242 7.29 -12.11 -32.44
CA ASP A 242 7.41 -12.48 -33.85
C ASP A 242 6.20 -13.28 -34.33
N GLU A 243 5.02 -12.70 -34.12
CA GLU A 243 3.74 -13.27 -34.53
C GLU A 243 3.09 -12.40 -35.58
N ASN A 244 2.38 -13.02 -36.52
CA ASN A 244 1.66 -12.28 -37.57
C ASN A 244 0.22 -11.93 -37.15
N TYR A 245 -0.36 -12.64 -36.18
CA TYR A 245 -1.76 -12.50 -35.79
C TYR A 245 -1.95 -12.71 -34.28
N LEU A 246 -2.56 -11.74 -33.60
CA LEU A 246 -2.81 -11.72 -32.17
C LEU A 246 -4.30 -11.42 -31.91
N PRO A 247 -5.19 -12.43 -32.06
CA PRO A 247 -6.63 -12.21 -32.14
C PRO A 247 -7.26 -11.66 -30.86
N GLN A 248 -6.76 -12.07 -29.70
CA GLN A 248 -7.33 -11.72 -28.39
C GLN A 248 -6.58 -10.58 -27.69
N LEU A 249 -5.44 -10.13 -28.23
CA LEU A 249 -4.58 -9.17 -27.53
C LEU A 249 -5.26 -7.80 -27.42
N THR A 250 -5.58 -7.41 -26.18
CA THR A 250 -6.21 -6.13 -25.84
C THR A 250 -5.22 -5.11 -25.27
N SER A 251 -4.22 -5.57 -24.52
CA SER A 251 -3.27 -4.69 -23.83
C SER A 251 -1.85 -5.25 -23.85
N MET A 252 -0.87 -4.39 -24.14
CA MET A 252 0.54 -4.77 -24.10
C MET A 252 1.45 -3.67 -23.52
N THR A 253 2.34 -4.04 -22.61
CA THR A 253 3.42 -3.21 -22.10
C THR A 253 4.76 -3.72 -22.63
N VAL A 254 5.41 -2.92 -23.47
CA VAL A 254 6.70 -3.21 -24.12
C VAL A 254 7.83 -2.64 -23.28
N THR A 255 8.62 -3.51 -22.64
CA THR A 255 9.67 -3.13 -21.69
C THR A 255 11.09 -3.21 -22.26
N LYS A 256 11.25 -3.98 -23.34
CA LYS A 256 12.52 -4.20 -24.05
C LYS A 256 12.32 -4.32 -25.56
N ARG A 257 13.41 -4.18 -26.31
CA ARG A 257 13.44 -4.38 -27.76
C ARG A 257 13.47 -5.88 -28.09
N GLY A 258 12.66 -6.32 -29.05
CA GLY A 258 12.68 -7.69 -29.58
C GLY A 258 12.98 -7.73 -31.08
N PHE A 259 12.44 -8.75 -31.74
CA PHE A 259 12.53 -8.94 -33.20
C PHE A 259 11.85 -7.80 -33.95
N HIS A 260 10.64 -7.44 -33.52
CA HIS A 260 9.89 -6.31 -34.07
C HIS A 260 10.15 -5.04 -33.26
N ASN A 261 10.19 -3.93 -33.97
CA ASN A 261 10.24 -2.58 -33.40
C ASN A 261 8.91 -1.82 -33.55
N SER A 262 7.90 -2.46 -34.12
CA SER A 262 6.61 -1.87 -34.47
C SER A 262 5.53 -2.95 -34.44
N PHE A 263 4.28 -2.58 -34.19
CA PHE A 263 3.11 -3.44 -34.38
C PHE A 263 2.62 -3.42 -35.84
N ARG A 264 3.28 -2.64 -36.71
CA ARG A 264 3.04 -2.67 -38.16
C ARG A 264 3.44 -4.03 -38.73
N GLY A 265 2.46 -4.74 -39.27
CA GLY A 265 2.64 -6.08 -39.83
C GLY A 265 2.07 -7.18 -38.94
N ILE A 266 1.67 -6.86 -37.71
CA ILE A 266 0.96 -7.78 -36.81
C ILE A 266 -0.51 -7.40 -36.79
N GLU A 267 -1.39 -8.35 -37.12
CA GLU A 267 -2.82 -8.13 -37.04
C GLU A 267 -3.31 -8.33 -35.60
N CYS A 268 -3.60 -7.21 -34.91
CA CYS A 268 -4.11 -7.18 -33.54
C CYS A 268 -5.51 -6.53 -33.53
N PRO A 269 -6.59 -7.27 -33.84
CA PRO A 269 -7.91 -6.67 -34.08
C PRO A 269 -8.56 -6.08 -32.81
N GLN A 270 -8.14 -6.52 -31.62
CA GLN A 270 -8.69 -6.09 -30.33
C GLN A 270 -7.74 -5.16 -29.54
N LEU A 271 -6.65 -4.69 -30.15
CA LEU A 271 -5.64 -3.90 -29.43
C LEU A 271 -6.18 -2.51 -29.06
N GLU A 272 -6.29 -2.28 -27.75
CA GLU A 272 -6.86 -1.05 -27.18
C GLU A 272 -5.86 -0.27 -26.33
N SER A 273 -4.91 -0.94 -25.68
CA SER A 273 -3.96 -0.32 -24.75
C SER A 273 -2.52 -0.71 -25.06
N VAL A 274 -1.64 0.28 -25.25
CA VAL A 274 -0.20 0.05 -25.42
C VAL A 274 0.60 0.97 -24.53
N GLU A 275 1.51 0.39 -23.75
CA GLU A 275 2.54 1.09 -22.99
C GLU A 275 3.93 0.72 -23.52
N ILE A 276 4.80 1.70 -23.71
CA ILE A 276 6.17 1.51 -24.16
C ILE A 276 7.08 2.14 -23.11
N ALA A 277 7.78 1.29 -22.37
CA ALA A 277 8.71 1.73 -21.36
C ALA A 277 9.84 2.57 -21.98
N LEU A 278 10.30 3.58 -21.25
CA LEU A 278 11.41 4.44 -21.67
C LEU A 278 12.71 3.66 -21.99
N SER A 279 12.88 2.49 -21.37
CA SER A 279 14.01 1.59 -21.59
C SER A 279 13.94 0.80 -22.91
N ALA A 280 12.75 0.57 -23.46
CA ALA A 280 12.58 -0.31 -24.61
C ALA A 280 13.22 0.23 -25.90
N ARG A 281 13.17 1.55 -26.10
CA ARG A 281 13.78 2.29 -27.23
C ARG A 281 13.65 1.55 -28.58
N LEU A 282 12.43 1.28 -29.04
CA LEU A 282 12.19 0.53 -30.28
C LEU A 282 12.69 1.27 -31.53
N HIS A 283 12.65 2.61 -31.47
CA HIS A 283 13.16 3.53 -32.49
C HIS A 283 14.04 4.61 -31.82
N PRO A 284 14.80 5.41 -32.61
CA PRO A 284 15.50 6.58 -32.09
C PRO A 284 14.56 7.49 -31.28
N ALA A 285 15.09 8.14 -30.23
CA ALA A 285 14.32 9.11 -29.46
C ALA A 285 13.74 10.19 -30.38
N HIS A 286 12.55 10.71 -30.04
CA HIS A 286 11.87 11.73 -30.84
C HIS A 286 11.39 11.27 -32.22
N THR A 287 11.19 9.96 -32.40
CA THR A 287 10.46 9.42 -33.55
C THR A 287 8.96 9.63 -33.32
N ASN A 288 8.20 9.91 -34.39
CA ASN A 288 6.75 9.99 -34.31
C ASN A 288 6.16 8.62 -33.94
N VAL A 289 5.24 8.59 -32.98
CA VAL A 289 4.59 7.34 -32.53
C VAL A 289 3.80 6.60 -33.63
N SER A 290 3.37 7.29 -34.70
CA SER A 290 2.62 6.71 -35.81
C SER A 290 3.40 5.65 -36.60
N VAL A 291 4.72 5.61 -36.47
CA VAL A 291 5.56 4.56 -37.09
C VAL A 291 5.35 3.19 -36.44
N LEU A 292 4.77 3.15 -35.24
CA LEU A 292 4.57 1.93 -34.47
C LEU A 292 3.29 1.17 -34.84
N PHE A 293 2.36 1.82 -35.53
CA PHE A 293 1.00 1.30 -35.74
C PHE A 293 0.50 1.51 -37.16
N THR A 294 -0.44 0.69 -37.58
CA THR A 294 -1.30 0.93 -38.75
C THR A 294 -2.43 1.91 -38.40
N ASP A 295 -3.05 2.53 -39.40
CA ASP A 295 -4.17 3.46 -39.17
C ASP A 295 -5.36 2.79 -38.47
N ALA A 296 -5.62 1.52 -38.81
CA ALA A 296 -6.69 0.74 -38.18
C ALA A 296 -6.40 0.45 -36.69
N GLN A 297 -5.15 0.19 -36.34
CA GLN A 297 -4.73 0.02 -34.94
C GLN A 297 -4.82 1.35 -34.19
N MET A 298 -4.27 2.45 -34.74
CA MET A 298 -4.33 3.78 -34.10
C MET A 298 -5.78 4.21 -33.81
N ALA A 299 -6.70 3.96 -34.74
CA ALA A 299 -8.10 4.34 -34.57
C ALA A 299 -8.82 3.59 -33.43
N LYS A 300 -8.33 2.40 -33.04
CA LYS A 300 -8.90 1.57 -31.97
C LYS A 300 -8.29 1.83 -30.60
N LEU A 301 -7.05 2.32 -30.53
CA LEU A 301 -6.37 2.57 -29.26
C LEU A 301 -7.17 3.54 -28.39
N THR A 302 -7.46 3.09 -27.18
CA THR A 302 -8.10 3.88 -26.11
C THR A 302 -7.06 4.39 -25.12
N GLN A 303 -5.92 3.70 -24.97
CA GLN A 303 -4.81 4.11 -24.13
C GLN A 303 -3.46 3.97 -24.84
N LEU A 304 -2.63 5.01 -24.75
CA LEU A 304 -1.28 5.01 -25.29
C LEU A 304 -0.31 5.69 -24.30
N ASP A 305 0.63 4.94 -23.74
CA ASP A 305 1.81 5.48 -23.02
C ASP A 305 3.06 5.26 -23.88
N ALA A 306 3.54 6.32 -24.50
CA ALA A 306 4.70 6.34 -25.36
C ALA A 306 5.57 7.58 -25.07
N ARG A 307 5.90 7.83 -23.79
CA ARG A 307 6.63 9.05 -23.35
C ARG A 307 7.97 9.31 -24.07
N ALA A 308 8.61 8.28 -24.63
CA ALA A 308 9.84 8.42 -25.42
C ALA A 308 9.63 8.86 -26.88
N TYR A 309 8.37 8.94 -27.33
CA TYR A 309 7.98 9.23 -28.70
C TYR A 309 7.27 10.59 -28.78
N ASP A 310 7.43 11.23 -29.93
CA ASP A 310 6.70 12.45 -30.23
C ASP A 310 5.34 12.11 -30.85
N VAL A 311 4.35 12.95 -30.61
CA VAL A 311 3.09 12.94 -31.35
C VAL A 311 2.99 14.22 -32.16
N VAL A 312 2.97 14.08 -33.49
CA VAL A 312 2.84 15.23 -34.41
C VAL A 312 1.39 15.49 -34.78
N SER A 313 0.55 14.46 -34.84
CA SER A 313 -0.90 14.59 -35.04
C SER A 313 -1.61 13.49 -34.27
N LEU A 314 -2.75 13.86 -33.67
CA LEU A 314 -3.65 12.95 -32.95
C LEU A 314 -4.87 12.53 -33.78
N ASP A 315 -5.02 13.04 -35.00
CA ASP A 315 -6.17 12.74 -35.88
C ASP A 315 -6.39 11.23 -36.13
N PRO A 316 -5.34 10.39 -36.24
CA PRO A 316 -5.53 8.95 -36.40
C PRO A 316 -6.11 8.24 -35.16
N PHE A 317 -5.96 8.83 -33.96
CA PHE A 317 -6.26 8.19 -32.68
C PHE A 317 -7.69 8.46 -32.21
N LYS A 318 -8.67 8.12 -33.05
CA LYS A 318 -10.08 8.53 -32.90
C LYS A 318 -10.76 8.09 -31.60
N SER A 319 -10.33 6.98 -31.00
CA SER A 319 -10.92 6.40 -29.79
C SER A 319 -10.12 6.68 -28.52
N LEU A 320 -9.05 7.48 -28.60
CA LEU A 320 -8.10 7.66 -27.51
C LEU A 320 -8.73 8.40 -26.34
N ARG A 321 -8.56 7.84 -25.15
CA ARG A 321 -9.02 8.38 -23.86
C ARG A 321 -7.86 8.80 -22.96
N VAL A 322 -6.75 8.07 -23.03
CA VAL A 322 -5.54 8.32 -22.23
C VAL A 322 -4.33 8.43 -23.16
N LEU A 323 -3.63 9.56 -23.10
CA LEU A 323 -2.38 9.79 -23.83
C LEU A 323 -1.26 10.14 -22.87
N LYS A 324 -0.13 9.44 -22.98
CA LYS A 324 1.12 9.82 -22.30
C LYS A 324 2.26 9.88 -23.32
N ALA A 325 2.70 11.08 -23.69
CA ALA A 325 3.64 11.25 -24.81
C ALA A 325 4.49 12.54 -24.71
N THR A 326 5.43 12.70 -25.64
CA THR A 326 6.12 13.99 -25.84
C THR A 326 5.38 14.81 -26.91
N LEU A 327 5.13 16.09 -26.63
CA LEU A 327 4.56 17.04 -27.60
C LEU A 327 5.62 18.07 -28.01
N LYS A 328 5.66 18.37 -29.31
CA LYS A 328 6.62 19.30 -29.93
C LYS A 328 6.01 20.64 -30.32
N GLU A 329 4.85 20.95 -29.77
CA GLU A 329 4.16 22.21 -29.97
C GLU A 329 3.61 22.74 -28.63
N PRO A 330 3.32 24.04 -28.54
CA PRO A 330 2.65 24.62 -27.38
C PRO A 330 1.29 23.95 -27.12
N ILE A 331 0.98 23.72 -25.84
CA ILE A 331 -0.31 23.16 -25.46
C ILE A 331 -1.27 24.32 -25.27
N THR A 332 -2.34 24.32 -26.04
CA THR A 332 -3.37 25.36 -26.05
C THR A 332 -4.76 24.75 -25.94
N GLN A 333 -5.78 25.58 -25.73
CA GLN A 333 -7.18 25.14 -25.71
C GLN A 333 -7.66 24.59 -27.07
N ASN A 334 -6.97 24.95 -28.16
CA ASN A 334 -7.32 24.57 -29.52
C ASN A 334 -6.44 23.43 -30.06
N LEU A 335 -5.63 22.80 -29.21
CA LEU A 335 -4.82 21.64 -29.60
C LEU A 335 -5.76 20.57 -30.20
N PRO A 336 -5.54 20.11 -31.45
CA PRO A 336 -6.40 19.13 -32.09
C PRO A 336 -6.23 17.78 -31.38
N VAL A 337 -7.22 17.42 -30.58
CA VAL A 337 -7.27 16.16 -29.85
C VAL A 337 -8.61 15.46 -30.08
N PRO A 338 -8.68 14.12 -29.96
CA PRO A 338 -9.94 13.38 -30.04
C PRO A 338 -10.95 13.88 -28.99
N PRO A 339 -12.26 13.92 -29.30
CA PRO A 339 -13.28 14.32 -28.34
C PRO A 339 -13.40 13.36 -27.16
N THR A 340 -12.89 12.14 -27.31
CA THR A 340 -12.85 11.10 -26.28
C THR A 340 -11.68 11.25 -25.30
N LEU A 341 -10.72 12.15 -25.55
CA LEU A 341 -9.51 12.28 -24.73
C LEU A 341 -9.81 12.90 -23.37
N GLU A 342 -9.69 12.11 -22.31
CA GLU A 342 -10.00 12.51 -20.92
C GLU A 342 -8.74 12.74 -20.09
N GLU A 343 -7.65 12.02 -20.37
CA GLU A 343 -6.38 12.11 -19.64
C GLU A 343 -5.22 12.44 -20.59
N LEU A 344 -4.51 13.53 -20.28
CA LEU A 344 -3.39 14.02 -21.08
C LEU A 344 -2.14 14.19 -20.20
N HIS A 345 -1.15 13.32 -20.41
CA HIS A 345 0.17 13.39 -19.78
C HIS A 345 1.21 13.75 -20.81
N VAL A 346 1.85 14.90 -20.64
CA VAL A 346 2.76 15.45 -21.65
C VAL A 346 4.12 15.75 -21.08
N VAL A 347 5.14 15.39 -21.84
CA VAL A 347 6.50 15.92 -21.69
C VAL A 347 6.69 16.97 -22.79
N THR A 348 7.07 18.19 -22.43
CA THR A 348 7.18 19.28 -23.42
C THR A 348 8.33 20.22 -23.13
N SER A 349 8.84 20.88 -24.17
CA SER A 349 9.81 21.99 -24.09
C SER A 349 9.16 23.36 -24.37
N PHE A 350 7.83 23.41 -24.43
CA PHE A 350 7.03 24.59 -24.78
C PHE A 350 6.13 25.00 -23.63
N PRO A 351 5.74 26.29 -23.53
CA PRO A 351 4.80 26.73 -22.52
C PRO A 351 3.43 26.06 -22.68
N VAL A 352 2.67 26.03 -21.58
CA VAL A 352 1.26 25.63 -21.58
C VAL A 352 0.44 26.91 -21.48
N GLU A 353 -0.34 27.21 -22.51
CA GLU A 353 -1.19 28.41 -22.59
C GLU A 353 -2.68 28.07 -22.34
N GLY A 354 -2.99 26.77 -22.34
CA GLY A 354 -4.28 26.22 -21.97
C GLY A 354 -4.33 24.73 -22.29
N ILE A 355 -5.49 24.10 -22.13
CA ILE A 355 -5.69 22.70 -22.47
C ILE A 355 -7.05 22.50 -23.15
N PRO A 356 -7.23 21.45 -23.96
CA PRO A 356 -8.52 21.12 -24.55
C PRO A 356 -9.61 20.91 -23.47
N PRO A 357 -10.84 21.39 -23.70
CA PRO A 357 -11.88 21.45 -22.67
C PRO A 357 -12.37 20.08 -22.19
N GLN A 358 -12.24 19.01 -22.98
CA GLN A 358 -12.65 17.66 -22.60
C GLN A 358 -11.71 16.97 -21.58
N VAL A 359 -10.50 17.50 -21.40
CA VAL A 359 -9.49 16.91 -20.51
C VAL A 359 -9.93 17.07 -19.05
N LYS A 360 -9.97 15.94 -18.33
CA LYS A 360 -10.34 15.84 -16.91
C LYS A 360 -9.11 15.65 -16.01
N VAL A 361 -8.07 14.98 -16.54
CA VAL A 361 -6.80 14.76 -15.84
C VAL A 361 -5.67 15.31 -16.70
N PHE A 362 -4.87 16.22 -16.13
CA PHE A 362 -3.77 16.85 -16.85
C PHE A 362 -2.45 16.69 -16.09
N TYR A 363 -1.45 16.10 -16.74
CA TYR A 363 -0.09 16.01 -16.23
C TYR A 363 0.85 16.67 -17.21
N VAL A 364 1.72 17.57 -16.73
CA VAL A 364 2.77 18.17 -17.54
C VAL A 364 4.12 18.12 -16.85
N ARG A 365 5.14 17.69 -17.61
CA ARG A 365 6.55 17.76 -17.22
C ARG A 365 7.30 18.61 -18.22
N MET A 366 7.83 19.74 -17.76
CA MET A 366 8.64 20.63 -18.57
C MET A 366 10.08 20.10 -18.67
N ILE A 367 10.63 20.03 -19.88
CA ILE A 367 12.05 19.69 -20.12
C ILE A 367 12.92 20.90 -19.78
N ARG A 368 12.45 22.11 -20.11
CA ARG A 368 13.13 23.38 -19.82
C ARG A 368 12.48 24.04 -18.61
N ARG A 369 13.31 24.34 -17.60
CA ARG A 369 12.88 25.09 -16.41
C ARG A 369 12.51 26.53 -16.77
N GLY A 370 11.63 27.13 -15.98
CA GLY A 370 11.24 28.54 -16.11
C GLY A 370 10.13 28.83 -17.13
N LEU A 371 9.59 27.81 -17.79
CA LEU A 371 8.43 27.96 -18.68
C LEU A 371 7.13 28.06 -17.88
N SER A 372 6.24 28.97 -18.27
CA SER A 372 4.97 29.17 -17.58
C SER A 372 3.93 28.11 -17.95
N VAL A 373 3.07 27.78 -16.99
CA VAL A 373 1.90 26.92 -17.16
C VAL A 373 0.66 27.73 -16.81
N THR A 374 -0.18 28.01 -17.80
CA THR A 374 -1.47 28.68 -17.62
C THR A 374 -2.57 27.72 -18.05
N VAL A 375 -3.47 27.38 -17.13
CA VAL A 375 -4.59 26.47 -17.40
C VAL A 375 -5.88 27.06 -16.85
N ALA A 376 -6.79 27.37 -17.76
CA ALA A 376 -8.18 27.66 -17.45
C ALA A 376 -9.06 26.55 -18.04
N SER A 377 -9.66 25.72 -17.18
CA SER A 377 -10.52 24.62 -17.62
C SER A 377 -11.67 24.37 -16.65
N PRO A 378 -12.92 24.27 -17.14
CA PRO A 378 -14.06 23.97 -16.28
C PRO A 378 -14.12 22.50 -15.85
N ASN A 379 -13.36 21.59 -16.49
CA ASN A 379 -13.55 20.14 -16.35
C ASN A 379 -12.39 19.41 -15.65
N VAL A 380 -11.23 20.06 -15.47
CA VAL A 380 -10.09 19.40 -14.83
C VAL A 380 -10.38 19.16 -13.35
N GLY A 381 -10.35 17.88 -12.97
CA GLY A 381 -10.41 17.43 -11.59
C GLY A 381 -9.03 17.23 -10.96
N ASP A 382 -8.07 16.73 -11.76
CA ASP A 382 -6.75 16.34 -11.27
C ASP A 382 -5.65 16.97 -12.12
N MET A 383 -4.68 17.61 -11.47
CA MET A 383 -3.57 18.28 -12.16
C MET A 383 -2.22 18.01 -11.51
N LEU A 384 -1.22 17.72 -12.35
CA LEU A 384 0.17 17.49 -11.94
C LEU A 384 1.10 18.35 -12.81
N VAL A 385 1.89 19.22 -12.19
CA VAL A 385 2.78 20.16 -12.87
C VAL A 385 4.20 20.02 -12.35
N TYR A 386 5.14 19.74 -13.26
CA TYR A 386 6.54 19.51 -12.93
C TYR A 386 7.50 20.40 -13.71
N PHE A 387 8.50 20.96 -13.03
CA PHE A 387 9.57 21.81 -13.56
C PHE A 387 9.10 23.12 -14.22
N ALA A 388 7.95 23.65 -13.80
CA ALA A 388 7.43 24.92 -14.31
C ALA A 388 8.14 26.13 -13.68
N GLY A 389 8.12 27.26 -14.39
CA GLY A 389 8.38 28.58 -13.84
C GLY A 389 7.16 29.05 -13.05
N ASP A 390 6.36 29.91 -13.66
CA ASP A 390 5.09 30.37 -13.08
C ASP A 390 3.95 29.41 -13.39
N VAL A 391 3.00 29.28 -12.46
CA VAL A 391 1.80 28.44 -12.60
C VAL A 391 0.56 29.28 -12.34
N SER A 392 -0.37 29.33 -13.29
CA SER A 392 -1.63 30.08 -13.21
C SER A 392 -2.81 29.16 -13.50
N LEU A 393 -3.65 28.91 -12.51
CA LEU A 393 -4.73 27.93 -12.56
C LEU A 393 -6.08 28.60 -12.35
N SER A 394 -7.02 28.41 -13.27
CA SER A 394 -8.43 28.82 -13.15
C SER A 394 -9.30 27.60 -13.43
N CYS A 395 -9.42 26.72 -12.43
CA CYS A 395 -10.00 25.39 -12.59
C CYS A 395 -11.02 25.12 -11.47
N PRO A 396 -12.30 25.45 -11.65
CA PRO A 396 -13.31 25.36 -10.59
C PRO A 396 -13.59 23.93 -10.13
N GLN A 397 -13.37 22.91 -10.96
CA GLN A 397 -13.57 21.51 -10.59
C GLN A 397 -12.31 20.83 -10.05
N LEU A 398 -11.18 21.54 -9.94
CA LEU A 398 -9.92 20.97 -9.50
C LEU A 398 -10.02 20.53 -8.03
N ARG A 399 -9.79 19.24 -7.79
CA ARG A 399 -9.81 18.58 -6.47
C ARG A 399 -8.39 18.21 -6.04
N LEU A 400 -7.57 17.71 -6.96
CA LEU A 400 -6.19 17.30 -6.70
C LEU A 400 -5.19 18.15 -7.48
N LEU A 401 -4.21 18.72 -6.76
CA LEU A 401 -3.07 19.42 -7.37
C LEU A 401 -1.74 18.87 -6.85
N GLU A 402 -0.87 18.45 -7.77
CA GLU A 402 0.52 18.10 -7.48
C GLU A 402 1.48 19.08 -8.18
N LEU A 403 2.40 19.68 -7.43
CA LEU A 403 3.41 20.59 -7.93
C LEU A 403 4.81 20.06 -7.59
N GLY A 404 5.67 19.91 -8.59
CA GLY A 404 7.04 19.42 -8.39
C GLY A 404 8.09 20.31 -9.04
N GLU A 405 9.09 20.74 -8.27
CA GLU A 405 10.20 21.59 -8.74
C GLU A 405 9.73 22.85 -9.51
N CYS A 406 8.67 23.50 -9.04
CA CYS A 406 8.16 24.75 -9.60
C CYS A 406 8.86 25.95 -8.93
N THR A 407 9.46 26.84 -9.72
CA THR A 407 10.35 27.90 -9.20
C THR A 407 9.74 29.30 -9.17
N GLY A 408 8.64 29.51 -9.89
CA GLY A 408 7.96 30.81 -10.00
C GLY A 408 6.75 30.92 -9.08
N LYS A 409 5.91 31.93 -9.36
CA LYS A 409 4.70 32.19 -8.56
C LYS A 409 3.58 31.21 -8.91
N VAL A 410 2.82 30.76 -7.91
CA VAL A 410 1.57 30.04 -8.15
C VAL A 410 0.38 31.00 -7.93
N THR A 411 -0.47 31.11 -8.94
CA THR A 411 -1.73 31.87 -8.87
C THR A 411 -2.88 30.91 -9.15
N ARG A 412 -3.95 30.99 -8.36
CA ARG A 412 -5.00 29.98 -8.39
C ARG A 412 -6.39 30.54 -8.09
N ASP A 413 -7.34 30.09 -8.89
CA ASP A 413 -8.78 30.16 -8.69
C ASP A 413 -9.33 28.72 -8.79
N THR A 414 -9.31 28.02 -7.67
CA THR A 414 -9.61 26.58 -7.55
C THR A 414 -10.44 26.32 -6.29
N PRO A 415 -11.70 26.79 -6.22
CA PRO A 415 -12.53 26.77 -5.01
C PRO A 415 -12.82 25.38 -4.44
N ASN A 416 -12.72 24.32 -5.25
CA ASN A 416 -13.01 22.94 -4.82
C ASN A 416 -11.75 22.11 -4.53
N LEU A 417 -10.58 22.76 -4.45
CA LEU A 417 -9.31 22.07 -4.23
C LEU A 417 -9.29 21.48 -2.82
N ASN A 418 -9.19 20.15 -2.72
CA ASN A 418 -9.23 19.42 -1.45
C ASN A 418 -7.95 18.63 -1.16
N LYS A 419 -7.12 18.33 -2.16
CA LYS A 419 -5.85 17.62 -2.01
C LYS A 419 -4.72 18.36 -2.70
N VAL A 420 -3.64 18.60 -1.96
CA VAL A 420 -2.43 19.25 -2.51
C VAL A 420 -1.19 18.45 -2.14
N CYS A 421 -0.32 18.22 -3.11
CA CYS A 421 1.02 17.65 -2.92
C CYS A 421 2.07 18.59 -3.55
N VAL A 422 3.07 18.98 -2.77
CA VAL A 422 4.14 19.89 -3.22
C VAL A 422 5.49 19.24 -2.99
N TYR A 423 6.32 19.19 -4.03
CA TYR A 423 7.67 18.64 -4.04
C TYR A 423 8.66 19.73 -4.46
N LYS A 424 9.69 20.04 -3.66
CA LYS A 424 10.77 20.99 -4.03
C LYS A 424 10.28 22.34 -4.59
N SER A 425 9.16 22.83 -4.06
CA SER A 425 8.53 24.09 -4.48
C SER A 425 8.08 24.88 -3.25
N SER A 426 7.84 26.18 -3.39
CA SER A 426 7.29 26.98 -2.29
C SER A 426 5.86 26.53 -1.99
N GLY A 427 5.62 26.06 -0.77
CA GLY A 427 4.32 25.53 -0.32
C GLY A 427 3.45 26.53 0.43
N ASP A 428 4.02 27.66 0.88
CA ASP A 428 3.39 28.60 1.83
C ASP A 428 2.00 29.06 1.39
N GLU A 429 1.79 29.21 0.08
CA GLU A 429 0.56 29.72 -0.54
C GLU A 429 -0.66 28.78 -0.36
N PHE A 430 -0.45 27.52 0.01
CA PHE A 430 -1.51 26.51 0.17
C PHE A 430 -2.14 26.46 1.57
N SER A 431 -1.45 26.97 2.59
CA SER A 431 -1.91 26.99 3.98
C SER A 431 -3.25 27.72 4.18
N THR A 432 -3.60 28.64 3.29
CA THR A 432 -4.81 29.48 3.36
C THR A 432 -6.05 28.86 2.72
N CYS A 433 -5.97 27.65 2.13
CA CYS A 433 -7.13 27.05 1.48
C CYS A 433 -8.07 26.36 2.47
N SER A 434 -9.25 26.98 2.64
CA SER A 434 -10.28 26.53 3.59
C SER A 434 -10.93 25.16 3.27
N THR A 435 -10.66 24.60 2.09
CA THR A 435 -11.29 23.36 1.58
C THR A 435 -10.37 22.15 1.58
N LEU A 436 -9.10 22.31 1.99
CA LEU A 436 -8.12 21.21 1.98
C LEU A 436 -8.47 20.15 3.03
N SER A 437 -8.71 18.93 2.54
CA SER A 437 -8.80 17.72 3.36
C SER A 437 -7.48 16.96 3.39
N ALA A 438 -6.57 17.13 2.41
CA ALA A 438 -5.25 16.52 2.44
C ALA A 438 -4.14 17.44 1.95
N TYR A 439 -3.00 17.44 2.64
CA TYR A 439 -1.86 18.29 2.30
C TYR A 439 -0.54 17.56 2.52
N LYS A 440 0.28 17.52 1.47
CA LYS A 440 1.57 16.84 1.47
C LYS A 440 2.66 17.78 0.98
N LEU A 441 3.74 17.89 1.76
CA LEU A 441 4.91 18.68 1.44
C LEU A 441 6.15 17.79 1.51
N ILE A 442 6.98 17.83 0.47
CA ILE A 442 8.20 17.04 0.36
C ILE A 442 9.35 17.93 -0.11
N ASP A 443 10.46 17.90 0.61
CA ASP A 443 11.72 18.59 0.27
C ASP A 443 11.53 20.09 0.06
N GLY A 444 11.72 20.89 1.11
CA GLY A 444 11.53 22.33 1.02
C GLY A 444 11.91 23.10 2.28
N THR A 445 12.02 24.40 2.16
CA THR A 445 12.26 25.31 3.29
C THR A 445 11.16 26.37 3.31
N LEU A 446 10.37 26.37 4.38
CA LEU A 446 9.32 27.35 4.60
C LEU A 446 9.85 28.46 5.50
N ARG A 447 9.52 29.70 5.16
CA ARG A 447 9.92 30.87 5.97
C ARG A 447 9.05 31.01 7.20
N ASP A 448 7.77 30.72 7.03
CA ASP A 448 6.74 30.79 8.05
C ASP A 448 6.38 29.40 8.56
N GLY A 449 5.74 29.34 9.73
CA GLY A 449 5.19 28.12 10.27
C GLY A 449 3.96 27.65 9.49
N ILE A 450 3.71 26.34 9.50
CA ILE A 450 2.47 25.76 8.97
C ILE A 450 1.41 25.84 10.06
N ALA A 451 0.31 26.55 9.81
CA ALA A 451 -0.88 26.56 10.64
C ALA A 451 -2.10 26.25 9.77
N LEU A 452 -2.72 25.10 10.02
CA LEU A 452 -3.92 24.65 9.30
C LEU A 452 -5.08 24.65 10.29
N ASP A 453 -5.95 25.66 10.15
CA ASP A 453 -7.03 25.92 11.12
C ASP A 453 -8.24 24.99 10.95
N GLN A 454 -8.28 24.20 9.88
CA GLN A 454 -9.35 23.23 9.62
C GLN A 454 -8.90 21.80 9.92
N HIS A 455 -9.87 20.97 10.31
CA HIS A 455 -9.63 19.54 10.47
C HIS A 455 -9.40 18.86 9.11
N MET A 456 -8.32 18.10 9.00
CA MET A 456 -7.91 17.42 7.77
C MET A 456 -8.11 15.90 7.86
N LEU A 457 -8.25 15.24 6.72
CA LEU A 457 -8.15 13.79 6.65
C LEU A 457 -6.67 13.33 6.73
N MET A 458 -5.76 14.05 6.08
CA MET A 458 -4.35 13.63 5.99
C MET A 458 -3.38 14.82 5.88
N PHE A 459 -2.31 14.80 6.67
CA PHE A 459 -1.21 15.76 6.58
C PHE A 459 0.13 15.03 6.53
N THR A 460 0.97 15.34 5.54
CA THR A 460 2.28 14.71 5.37
C THR A 460 3.37 15.76 5.17
N LEU A 461 4.44 15.65 5.96
CA LEU A 461 5.64 16.48 5.86
C LEU A 461 6.87 15.56 5.70
N ARG A 462 7.67 15.77 4.66
CA ARG A 462 8.89 14.98 4.44
C ARG A 462 10.06 15.84 4.02
N GLU A 463 11.19 15.75 4.70
CA GLU A 463 12.41 16.49 4.33
C GLU A 463 12.16 18.01 4.24
N VAL A 464 11.26 18.54 5.08
CA VAL A 464 10.92 19.97 5.10
C VAL A 464 11.51 20.65 6.32
N GLU A 465 12.03 21.85 6.12
CA GLU A 465 12.43 22.76 7.19
C GLU A 465 11.35 23.83 7.40
N THR A 466 10.84 23.95 8.62
CA THR A 466 9.83 24.96 9.00
C THR A 466 10.00 25.38 10.46
N PRO A 467 9.69 26.64 10.84
CA PRO A 467 9.74 27.07 12.24
C PRO A 467 8.77 26.31 13.14
N SER A 468 7.53 26.10 12.70
CA SER A 468 6.50 25.45 13.51
C SER A 468 5.46 24.72 12.67
N VAL A 469 4.80 23.72 13.26
CA VAL A 469 3.67 23.01 12.65
C VAL A 469 2.51 22.99 13.64
N SER A 470 1.32 23.37 13.19
CA SER A 470 0.05 23.31 13.93
C SER A 470 -1.02 22.71 13.02
N VAL A 471 -1.48 21.49 13.34
CA VAL A 471 -2.45 20.75 12.51
C VAL A 471 -3.41 19.91 13.35
N ASP A 472 -4.66 19.84 12.91
CA ASP A 472 -5.68 18.91 13.38
C ASP A 472 -6.06 17.99 12.20
N ALA A 473 -5.79 16.69 12.30
CA ALA A 473 -6.03 15.76 11.19
C ALA A 473 -6.25 14.31 11.63
N ASP A 474 -7.04 13.51 10.92
CA ASP A 474 -7.17 12.06 11.21
C ASP A 474 -5.81 11.34 11.16
N HIS A 475 -5.03 11.62 10.10
CA HIS A 475 -3.73 11.00 9.87
C HIS A 475 -2.62 12.04 9.66
N VAL A 476 -1.54 11.93 10.43
CA VAL A 476 -0.36 12.81 10.34
C VAL A 476 0.91 12.01 10.11
N GLU A 477 1.71 12.38 9.12
CA GLU A 477 3.02 11.76 8.82
C GLU A 477 4.10 12.84 8.75
N ILE A 478 5.15 12.72 9.56
CA ILE A 478 6.29 13.64 9.55
C ILE A 478 7.57 12.82 9.47
N HIS A 479 8.33 12.96 8.39
CA HIS A 479 9.56 12.20 8.14
C HIS A 479 10.74 13.11 7.86
N SER A 480 11.86 12.88 8.53
CA SER A 480 13.16 13.54 8.23
C SER A 480 13.05 15.06 8.09
N SER A 481 12.16 15.69 8.85
CA SER A 481 11.84 17.11 8.74
C SER A 481 12.47 17.88 9.92
N TYR A 482 12.86 19.13 9.68
CA TYR A 482 13.47 20.00 10.69
C TYR A 482 12.45 21.04 11.15
N ILE A 483 11.84 20.78 12.32
CA ILE A 483 10.87 21.67 12.97
C ILE A 483 11.59 22.39 14.11
N ARG A 484 11.77 23.71 13.99
CA ARG A 484 12.65 24.47 14.91
C ARG A 484 12.04 24.70 16.28
N ASP A 485 10.81 25.18 16.33
CA ASP A 485 10.26 25.81 17.52
C ASP A 485 9.16 24.97 18.17
N LYS A 486 8.07 24.68 17.44
CA LYS A 486 6.87 24.04 18.00
C LYS A 486 6.24 23.02 17.05
N LEU A 487 5.84 21.87 17.59
CA LEU A 487 5.02 20.86 16.93
C LEU A 487 3.72 20.65 17.72
N SER A 488 2.61 21.19 17.20
CA SER A 488 1.26 21.05 17.77
C SER A 488 0.41 20.18 16.84
N VAL A 489 0.01 19.00 17.31
CA VAL A 489 -0.71 18.01 16.48
C VAL A 489 -1.87 17.43 17.28
N ARG A 490 -3.06 17.44 16.69
CA ARG A 490 -4.20 16.63 17.13
C ARG A 490 -4.52 15.62 16.05
N ALA A 491 -4.43 14.33 16.35
CA ALA A 491 -4.68 13.30 15.34
C ALA A 491 -5.25 11.99 15.88
N ALA A 492 -5.93 11.21 15.03
CA ALA A 492 -6.29 9.84 15.39
C ALA A 492 -5.03 8.95 15.37
N SER A 493 -4.22 9.07 14.32
CA SER A 493 -2.93 8.39 14.19
C SER A 493 -1.82 9.30 13.69
N MET A 494 -0.61 9.10 14.20
CA MET A 494 0.57 9.87 13.81
C MET A 494 1.77 8.96 13.52
N VAL A 495 2.53 9.29 12.48
CA VAL A 495 3.85 8.73 12.21
C VAL A 495 4.88 9.86 12.33
N LEU A 496 5.86 9.69 13.22
CA LEU A 496 6.92 10.66 13.48
C LEU A 496 8.29 10.00 13.32
N GLY A 497 8.91 10.22 12.17
CA GLY A 497 10.30 9.84 11.95
C GLY A 497 11.29 10.70 12.73
N SER A 498 12.56 10.50 12.38
CA SER A 498 13.70 11.27 12.86
C SER A 498 13.43 12.78 12.85
N LEU A 499 13.58 13.40 14.03
CA LEU A 499 13.66 14.85 14.16
C LEU A 499 15.09 15.24 14.58
N PRO A 500 15.87 15.88 13.70
CA PRO A 500 17.20 16.40 14.04
C PRO A 500 17.22 17.38 15.23
N HIS A 501 16.10 18.02 15.54
CA HIS A 501 15.93 18.91 16.70
C HIS A 501 14.67 18.53 17.48
N ARG A 502 14.62 18.85 18.77
CA ARG A 502 13.46 18.58 19.63
C ARG A 502 12.63 19.86 19.78
N PRO A 503 11.55 20.04 18.98
CA PRO A 503 10.65 21.17 19.18
C PRO A 503 9.87 21.02 20.49
N VAL A 504 9.19 22.08 20.89
CA VAL A 504 8.17 21.97 21.94
C VAL A 504 7.01 21.12 21.41
N PHE A 505 6.79 19.97 22.03
CA PHE A 505 5.72 19.05 21.68
C PHE A 505 4.40 19.42 22.38
N ASP A 506 3.35 19.50 21.57
CA ASP A 506 1.96 19.68 21.98
C ASP A 506 1.12 18.70 21.15
N VAL A 507 1.32 17.41 21.41
CA VAL A 507 0.78 16.31 20.59
C VAL A 507 -0.28 15.55 21.35
N SER A 508 -1.41 15.32 20.70
CA SER A 508 -2.50 14.48 21.18
C SER A 508 -2.88 13.52 20.07
N CYS A 509 -2.53 12.24 20.22
CA CYS A 509 -2.94 11.19 19.30
C CYS A 509 -3.29 9.87 19.97
N GLY A 510 -4.20 9.11 19.34
CA GLY A 510 -4.58 7.78 19.82
C GLY A 510 -3.51 6.73 19.53
N SER A 511 -2.98 6.76 18.31
CA SER A 511 -1.91 5.87 17.85
C SER A 511 -0.69 6.69 17.38
N LEU A 512 0.51 6.25 17.76
CA LEU A 512 1.78 6.88 17.39
C LEU A 512 2.79 5.83 16.95
N MET A 513 3.36 6.00 15.76
CA MET A 513 4.56 5.30 15.32
C MET A 513 5.73 6.28 15.28
N THR A 514 6.76 6.08 16.10
CA THR A 514 7.84 7.07 16.26
C THR A 514 9.22 6.46 16.47
N SER A 515 10.26 7.15 16.00
CA SER A 515 11.64 6.91 16.44
C SER A 515 12.07 7.79 17.61
N CYS A 516 11.32 8.86 17.87
CA CYS A 516 11.57 9.77 18.99
C CYS A 516 10.82 9.29 20.24
N ILE A 517 11.56 8.79 21.23
CA ILE A 517 11.01 8.41 22.54
C ILE A 517 11.19 9.60 23.51
N ASP A 518 10.21 10.49 23.54
CA ASP A 518 10.17 11.65 24.45
C ASP A 518 8.88 11.60 25.30
N PRO A 519 8.97 11.68 26.64
CA PRO A 519 7.80 11.65 27.52
C PRO A 519 6.75 12.74 27.21
N ALA A 520 7.16 13.89 26.67
CA ALA A 520 6.21 14.94 26.29
C ALA A 520 5.37 14.56 25.06
N LEU A 521 5.91 13.70 24.18
CA LEU A 521 5.24 13.22 22.97
C LEU A 521 4.29 12.07 23.25
N ILE A 522 4.67 11.12 24.12
CA ILE A 522 4.00 9.82 24.23
C ILE A 522 2.95 9.73 25.37
N ARG A 523 2.89 10.73 26.27
CA ARG A 523 2.08 10.66 27.51
C ARG A 523 0.59 10.37 27.29
N GLY A 524 0.01 10.88 26.20
CA GLY A 524 -1.41 10.75 25.86
C GLY A 524 -1.74 9.62 24.88
N VAL A 525 -0.75 8.80 24.49
CA VAL A 525 -0.90 7.78 23.44
C VAL A 525 -1.47 6.49 24.00
N GLN A 526 -2.40 5.86 23.28
CA GLN A 526 -2.94 4.54 23.64
C GLN A 526 -2.21 3.39 22.94
N ASP A 527 -1.75 3.62 21.71
CA ASP A 527 -1.09 2.61 20.88
C ASP A 527 0.24 3.15 20.35
N LEU A 528 1.37 2.57 20.76
CA LEU A 528 2.70 3.09 20.48
C LEU A 528 3.58 2.07 19.76
N ILE A 529 4.12 2.44 18.61
CA ILE A 529 5.14 1.68 17.88
C ILE A 529 6.44 2.47 17.88
N CYS A 530 7.42 2.00 18.63
CA CYS A 530 8.77 2.53 18.64
C CYS A 530 9.67 1.76 17.67
N TYR A 531 10.46 2.46 16.86
CA TYR A 531 11.47 1.88 15.98
C TYR A 531 12.76 2.73 16.00
N PRO A 532 13.94 2.17 15.68
CA PRO A 532 15.18 2.92 15.82
C PRO A 532 15.32 3.91 14.65
N ASP A 533 15.89 5.08 14.91
CA ASP A 533 16.38 5.93 13.82
C ASP A 533 17.68 5.30 13.26
N HIS A 534 17.80 5.22 11.93
CA HIS A 534 19.03 4.76 11.29
C HIS A 534 20.22 5.69 11.52
N PHE A 535 19.97 6.97 11.83
CA PHE A 535 21.01 7.98 12.00
C PHE A 535 21.45 8.20 13.44
N LEU A 536 20.57 7.90 14.41
CA LEU A 536 20.85 8.10 15.83
C LEU A 536 21.06 6.73 16.49
N ARG A 537 22.06 6.65 17.39
CA ARG A 537 22.19 5.48 18.27
C ARG A 537 21.14 5.57 19.36
N ASP A 538 19.87 5.43 18.97
CA ASP A 538 18.78 5.56 19.92
C ASP A 538 18.79 4.35 20.85
N VAL A 539 18.85 4.65 22.14
CA VAL A 539 18.75 3.67 23.22
C VAL A 539 17.39 3.86 23.86
N CYS A 540 16.56 2.82 23.82
CA CYS A 540 15.32 2.80 24.60
C CYS A 540 15.71 2.71 26.08
N ARG A 541 15.56 3.82 26.81
CA ARG A 541 15.92 3.91 28.24
C ARG A 541 14.96 3.10 29.10
N SER A 542 15.41 2.69 30.29
CA SER A 542 14.60 1.93 31.25
C SER A 542 13.35 2.67 31.74
N ASP A 543 13.42 4.00 31.75
CA ASP A 543 12.39 4.95 32.21
C ASP A 543 11.58 5.56 31.05
N ALA A 544 11.74 5.05 29.83
CA ALA A 544 11.17 5.63 28.61
C ALA A 544 9.64 5.85 28.66
N PHE A 545 8.91 4.97 29.34
CA PHE A 545 7.45 4.94 29.35
C PHE A 545 6.84 5.38 30.69
N GLU A 546 7.65 5.91 31.61
CA GLU A 546 7.17 6.37 32.90
C GLU A 546 6.12 7.49 32.73
N GLY A 547 4.96 7.32 33.38
CA GLY A 547 3.85 8.27 33.30
C GLY A 547 2.92 8.11 32.09
N CYS A 548 3.09 7.08 31.26
CA CYS A 548 2.22 6.80 30.10
C CYS A 548 0.96 6.01 30.51
N TYR A 549 0.10 6.60 31.35
CA TYR A 549 -1.05 5.91 31.96
C TYR A 549 -2.18 5.52 30.99
N GLN A 550 -2.14 6.02 29.75
CA GLN A 550 -3.14 5.69 28.73
C GLN A 550 -2.66 4.58 27.78
N LEU A 551 -1.38 4.21 27.84
CA LEU A 551 -0.76 3.29 26.90
C LEU A 551 -1.27 1.86 27.13
N LYS A 552 -1.99 1.31 26.15
CA LYS A 552 -2.53 -0.06 26.16
C LYS A 552 -1.68 -1.02 25.34
N CYS A 553 -1.11 -0.54 24.23
CA CYS A 553 -0.39 -1.34 23.27
C CYS A 553 1.00 -0.74 23.06
N LEU A 554 2.02 -1.56 23.20
CA LEU A 554 3.40 -1.13 23.02
C LEU A 554 4.15 -2.10 22.12
N THR A 555 4.64 -1.61 20.99
CA THR A 555 5.54 -2.33 20.09
C THR A 555 6.92 -1.67 20.11
N ILE A 556 7.98 -2.42 20.39
CA ILE A 556 9.36 -1.93 20.39
C ILE A 556 10.15 -2.73 19.36
N ARG A 557 10.70 -2.06 18.34
CA ARG A 557 11.44 -2.70 17.25
C ARG A 557 12.90 -2.28 17.23
N GLY A 558 13.81 -3.22 17.01
CA GLY A 558 15.19 -2.97 16.54
C GLY A 558 16.11 -2.12 17.43
N PHE A 559 15.72 -1.76 18.65
CA PHE A 559 16.55 -0.91 19.50
C PHE A 559 17.79 -1.66 20.02
N LYS A 560 18.91 -0.94 20.10
CA LYS A 560 19.94 -1.28 21.09
C LYS A 560 19.45 -0.82 22.44
N THR A 561 19.49 -1.69 23.42
CA THR A 561 18.93 -1.36 24.73
C THR A 561 19.97 -1.57 25.82
N SER A 562 19.74 -0.92 26.96
CA SER A 562 20.55 -1.08 28.16
C SER A 562 19.74 -1.71 29.29
N TRP A 563 18.74 -2.52 28.95
CA TRP A 563 17.86 -3.15 29.92
C TRP A 563 18.65 -4.23 30.65
N CYS A 564 18.80 -4.05 31.97
CA CYS A 564 19.54 -5.00 32.81
C CYS A 564 18.88 -5.10 34.18
N GLN A 565 19.31 -6.03 35.02
CA GLN A 565 18.71 -6.22 36.34
C GLN A 565 18.69 -4.93 37.18
N ALA A 566 19.72 -4.10 37.08
CA ALA A 566 19.81 -2.83 37.81
C ALA A 566 18.93 -1.71 37.19
N LYS A 567 18.59 -1.81 35.91
CA LYS A 567 17.81 -0.84 35.15
C LYS A 567 16.84 -1.56 34.20
N PRO A 568 15.81 -2.25 34.74
CA PRO A 568 14.85 -2.97 33.92
C PRO A 568 14.00 -1.98 33.12
N LEU A 569 13.52 -2.39 31.95
CA LEU A 569 12.52 -1.62 31.22
C LEU A 569 11.21 -1.62 32.02
N VAL A 570 10.75 -0.44 32.44
CA VAL A 570 9.50 -0.31 33.20
C VAL A 570 8.32 -0.21 32.23
N ILE A 571 7.39 -1.15 32.33
CA ILE A 571 6.17 -1.20 31.53
C ILE A 571 4.99 -0.71 32.37
N PRO A 572 4.26 0.34 31.93
CA PRO A 572 3.14 0.90 32.67
C PRO A 572 2.02 -0.11 32.93
N ALA A 573 1.30 0.05 34.04
CA ALA A 573 0.20 -0.83 34.43
C ALA A 573 -0.99 -0.81 33.44
N SER A 574 -1.06 0.19 32.54
CA SER A 574 -2.09 0.29 31.52
C SER A 574 -1.89 -0.65 30.33
N VAL A 575 -0.67 -1.17 30.13
CA VAL A 575 -0.32 -1.98 28.96
C VAL A 575 -0.93 -3.37 29.07
N THR A 576 -1.77 -3.72 28.08
CA THR A 576 -2.39 -5.04 27.93
C THR A 576 -1.71 -5.88 26.84
N SER A 577 -0.97 -5.24 25.92
CA SER A 577 -0.21 -5.93 24.88
C SER A 577 1.18 -5.34 24.69
N LEU A 578 2.19 -6.20 24.73
CA LEU A 578 3.60 -5.86 24.53
C LEU A 578 4.19 -6.72 23.41
N ILE A 579 4.75 -6.06 22.40
CA ILE A 579 5.42 -6.71 21.27
C ILE A 579 6.86 -6.18 21.20
N ILE A 580 7.85 -7.07 21.27
CA ILE A 580 9.27 -6.73 21.18
C ILE A 580 9.87 -7.48 20.00
N ILE A 581 10.41 -6.74 19.03
CA ILE A 581 10.89 -7.31 17.77
C ILE A 581 12.34 -6.91 17.56
N GLY A 582 13.23 -7.90 17.42
CA GLY A 582 14.62 -7.69 17.01
C GLY A 582 15.42 -6.74 17.91
N CYS A 583 15.08 -6.62 19.19
CA CYS A 583 15.81 -5.78 20.13
C CYS A 583 17.11 -6.45 20.58
N HIS A 584 18.18 -5.66 20.61
CA HIS A 584 19.54 -6.11 20.87
C HIS A 584 19.90 -5.95 22.35
N VAL A 585 19.91 -7.07 23.09
CA VAL A 585 20.22 -7.15 24.52
C VAL A 585 20.99 -8.43 24.85
N ASP A 586 21.86 -8.37 25.87
CA ASP A 586 22.49 -9.56 26.45
C ASP A 586 21.49 -10.30 27.38
N GLU A 587 20.75 -9.54 28.20
CA GLU A 587 19.67 -10.03 29.05
C GLU A 587 18.46 -9.09 28.95
N MET A 588 17.25 -9.64 28.74
CA MET A 588 16.03 -8.82 28.62
C MET A 588 15.34 -8.67 29.98
N TRP A 589 15.70 -7.63 30.73
CA TRP A 589 15.07 -7.33 32.02
C TRP A 589 13.89 -6.37 31.89
N ILE A 590 12.69 -6.89 32.15
CA ILE A 590 11.42 -6.14 32.09
C ILE A 590 10.79 -6.11 33.49
N LYS A 591 10.25 -4.96 33.88
CA LYS A 591 9.48 -4.77 35.11
C LYS A 591 8.11 -4.22 34.76
N PHE A 592 7.07 -5.01 34.94
CA PHE A 592 5.70 -4.55 34.86
C PHE A 592 5.29 -3.85 36.15
N GLU A 593 4.60 -2.71 36.04
CA GLU A 593 3.94 -2.09 37.20
C GLU A 593 2.77 -2.97 37.69
N ASP A 594 2.03 -3.58 36.75
CA ASP A 594 0.99 -4.58 37.02
C ASP A 594 0.99 -5.69 35.94
N PRO A 595 1.64 -6.84 36.18
CA PRO A 595 1.69 -7.92 35.20
C PRO A 595 0.35 -8.66 35.05
N SER A 596 -0.62 -8.45 35.93
CA SER A 596 -1.92 -9.17 35.89
C SER A 596 -2.82 -8.72 34.75
N ARG A 597 -2.53 -7.55 34.16
CA ARG A 597 -3.29 -6.95 33.05
C ARG A 597 -2.74 -7.30 31.68
N LEU A 598 -1.60 -7.96 31.60
CA LEU A 598 -0.98 -8.34 30.34
C LEU A 598 -1.76 -9.51 29.71
N GLU A 599 -2.39 -9.24 28.57
CA GLU A 599 -3.16 -10.20 27.79
C GLU A 599 -2.32 -10.84 26.68
N HIS A 600 -1.40 -10.06 26.10
CA HIS A 600 -0.51 -10.48 25.02
C HIS A 600 0.95 -10.08 25.24
N LEU A 601 1.86 -11.02 25.01
CA LEU A 601 3.30 -10.79 24.95
C LEU A 601 3.90 -11.53 23.75
N GLU A 602 4.50 -10.78 22.85
CA GLU A 602 5.28 -11.31 21.73
C GLU A 602 6.73 -10.81 21.82
N ILE A 603 7.68 -11.74 21.72
CA ILE A 603 9.10 -11.44 21.63
C ILE A 603 9.69 -12.24 20.48
N THR A 604 10.07 -11.56 19.41
CA THR A 604 10.61 -12.17 18.20
C THR A 604 11.97 -11.60 17.85
N TYR A 605 12.81 -12.44 17.25
CA TYR A 605 14.14 -12.06 16.78
C TYR A 605 14.26 -12.43 15.31
N PRO A 606 14.92 -11.59 14.49
CA PRO A 606 15.19 -11.95 13.12
C PRO A 606 16.04 -13.23 13.10
N PRO A 607 15.76 -14.19 12.20
CA PRO A 607 16.56 -15.40 12.05
C PRO A 607 18.01 -15.00 11.75
N GLU A 608 18.96 -15.64 12.44
CA GLU A 608 20.38 -15.30 12.46
C GLU A 608 20.89 -14.85 11.08
N SER A 609 21.16 -13.56 10.93
CA SER A 609 21.85 -13.02 9.77
C SER A 609 23.35 -13.25 9.91
N GLY A 610 23.78 -14.51 9.95
CA GLY A 610 25.17 -14.99 9.80
C GLY A 610 26.25 -14.43 10.75
N GLY A 611 25.90 -13.58 11.71
CA GLY A 611 26.85 -12.79 12.48
C GLY A 611 26.81 -13.08 13.98
N GLY A 612 27.08 -14.32 14.40
CA GLY A 612 27.45 -14.67 15.79
C GLY A 612 26.61 -14.03 16.92
N TRP A 613 25.32 -13.79 16.68
CA TRP A 613 24.41 -13.19 17.65
C TRP A 613 24.06 -14.24 18.71
N ASN A 614 24.47 -14.00 19.96
CA ASN A 614 23.96 -14.80 21.07
C ASN A 614 22.53 -14.34 21.38
N PRO A 615 21.52 -15.21 21.27
CA PRO A 615 20.16 -14.87 21.67
C PRO A 615 20.16 -14.48 23.16
N PRO A 616 19.37 -13.47 23.58
CA PRO A 616 19.30 -13.10 24.99
C PRO A 616 18.68 -14.20 25.82
N LEU A 617 19.10 -14.27 27.08
CA LEU A 617 18.47 -15.16 28.05
C LEU A 617 17.06 -14.63 28.41
N ILE A 618 16.02 -15.36 28.01
CA ILE A 618 14.62 -15.04 28.30
C ILE A 618 14.02 -16.10 29.23
N THR A 619 13.68 -15.67 30.44
CA THR A 619 13.09 -16.48 31.51
C THR A 619 11.94 -15.72 32.17
N MET A 620 11.09 -16.39 32.96
CA MET A 620 10.06 -15.72 33.77
C MET A 620 10.65 -14.61 34.66
N LYS A 621 11.83 -14.86 35.23
CA LYS A 621 12.54 -13.91 36.10
C LYS A 621 12.99 -12.67 35.34
N THR A 622 13.60 -12.84 34.15
CA THR A 622 14.08 -11.70 33.36
C THR A 622 12.91 -10.91 32.78
N LEU A 623 11.81 -11.57 32.41
CA LEU A 623 10.57 -10.91 32.00
C LEU A 623 9.79 -10.26 33.16
N GLY A 624 10.15 -10.51 34.43
CA GLY A 624 9.42 -9.98 35.58
C GLY A 624 7.98 -10.52 35.69
N LEU A 625 7.72 -11.72 35.18
CA LEU A 625 6.41 -12.36 35.18
C LEU A 625 6.29 -13.44 36.26
N GLN A 626 5.12 -13.53 36.88
CA GLN A 626 4.77 -14.64 37.79
C GLN A 626 3.96 -15.74 37.08
N LYS A 627 3.25 -15.38 36.00
CA LYS A 627 2.45 -16.26 35.16
C LYS A 627 2.54 -15.78 33.71
N LEU A 628 2.52 -16.71 32.76
CA LEU A 628 2.45 -16.36 31.33
C LEU A 628 1.09 -15.72 30.99
N PRO A 629 1.06 -14.70 30.12
CA PRO A 629 -0.19 -14.11 29.66
C PRO A 629 -0.98 -15.13 28.79
N PRO A 630 -2.30 -14.93 28.61
CA PRO A 630 -3.14 -15.78 27.78
C PRO A 630 -2.60 -15.99 26.36
N SER A 631 -2.05 -14.93 25.75
CA SER A 631 -1.40 -14.97 24.45
C SER A 631 0.09 -14.71 24.61
N PHE A 632 0.92 -15.74 24.37
CA PHE A 632 2.37 -15.66 24.54
C PHE A 632 3.10 -16.27 23.34
N LEU A 633 3.99 -15.48 22.72
CA LEU A 633 4.88 -15.95 21.65
C LEU A 633 6.31 -15.50 21.96
N CYS A 634 7.18 -16.45 22.31
CA CYS A 634 8.61 -16.19 22.43
C CYS A 634 9.39 -17.46 22.05
N PRO A 635 9.87 -17.59 20.80
CA PRO A 635 10.54 -18.80 20.33
C PRO A 635 11.77 -19.22 21.14
N LEU A 636 12.41 -18.25 21.81
CA LEU A 636 13.63 -18.45 22.61
C LEU A 636 13.36 -18.61 24.12
N PHE A 637 12.10 -18.77 24.52
CA PHE A 637 11.74 -18.86 25.93
C PHE A 637 12.21 -20.18 26.55
N GLU A 638 13.08 -20.12 27.56
CA GLU A 638 13.52 -21.30 28.30
C GLU A 638 12.53 -21.69 29.40
N VAL A 639 11.89 -22.86 29.27
CA VAL A 639 10.89 -23.38 30.22
C VAL A 639 11.53 -23.95 31.51
N SER A 640 12.86 -23.91 31.63
CA SER A 640 13.67 -24.66 32.61
C SER A 640 13.47 -24.29 34.10
N SER A 641 12.51 -23.42 34.45
CA SER A 641 12.29 -22.94 35.82
C SER A 641 10.91 -23.25 36.45
N PHE A 642 10.04 -24.03 35.78
CA PHE A 642 8.71 -24.38 36.32
C PHE A 642 8.69 -25.56 37.32
N MET A 643 9.84 -26.18 37.64
CA MET A 643 9.89 -27.43 38.43
C MET A 643 10.76 -27.39 39.70
N SER A 644 10.97 -26.22 40.31
CA SER A 644 11.62 -26.13 41.64
C SER A 644 10.74 -25.46 42.67
#